data_AF-A0A6G3TUE3-F1
#
_entry.id   AF-A0A6G3TUE3-F1
#
_cell.length_a   1.000
_cell.length_b   1.000
_cell.length_c   1.000
_cell.angle_alpha   90.00
_cell.angle_beta   90.00
_cell.angle_gamma   90.00
#
_symmetry.space_group_name_H-M   'P 1'
#
loop_
_entity.id
_entity.type
_entity.pdbx_description
1 polymer ?
#
loop_
_entity_poly.entity_id
_entity_poly.type
_entity_poly.pdbx_seq_one_letter_code
_entity_poly.pdbx_strand_id
1 'polypeptide(L)'
;MPTDTPTLVLIGHGMVGQRFLQALAERGLTATHRVVVLCEEPRPAYDRVQLTSYFSGRTPEDLSLTDAAFIETHGIELRVGDPAVSVDRAARTVTARSGLVVGYDVLVLATGSYPFVPPVPNKDAGGCFVYRTIEDLLAIEEYARTATTGAVVGGGLLGLEAAGALKGLGLTTHIVEFAPRLMPVQVDEGGGAALLRTVEEMGLAVHTGVGTQEIVVGADGAVTGMKLSDGSELATDLVVFSAGVRPRDRLARDCGLDVGERGGIAVDEQCRTVTDPHVFAIGECALAADGRVYGLVAPGYEQAETAAAAIADAEASFTGADLSTKLKLLGVDVASFGDAHGTGGDCLDVVYSDSRAGLYKKLVIGRDGTLLGGILVGDAEAYGTLRAFTGSVPPVAPEALVLPAGAGAPARLGPSALPDDAVVCSCHNVTKGTVRGAVTEHRCTTVPEVKKCTKAGTGCGSCVKVLGQLVDAELEANGVEVDKGLCGCFGHTREELYEIVLALRLTSYRELLDRYGREKARGGDGCEVCKPAVGSIIASLAPAIGASTYVLDGEQAALQDTNDHFLANLQRNGSYSVVPRIPGGEIAPEKLIVIGEIARDFGLYTKITGGQRIDMFGARVEQLPLIWARLVDAGFESGHAYGKSLRTVKSCVGQTWCRYGVQDSVRIAIDLELRYRGLRSPHKLKSAVSGCQRECAEAQSKDFGVIATANGWNLYVGGNGGATPRHADLLAQDLSDAELVRLIDRFLMFYIRTADRLERTSVWLERIPGGLDHVRDVVVHDSLGICDELEALMAAHVAHYRDEWAETIGDPERLARFVSFVNAPDAPDPVVAFVPERDQIKPDLPLLSIGRRPADDLLEGSATR
;
A
#
# COMPACT_ATOMS: atom_id res chain seq x y z
N MET A 1 28.81 -39.08 29.30
CA MET A 1 28.71 -39.49 27.89
C MET A 1 28.26 -38.26 27.14
N PRO A 2 28.95 -37.79 26.09
CA PRO A 2 28.48 -36.60 25.39
C PRO A 2 27.14 -36.96 24.76
N THR A 3 26.09 -36.27 25.17
CA THR A 3 24.78 -36.30 24.55
C THR A 3 24.93 -35.59 23.22
N ASP A 4 25.29 -36.32 22.15
CA ASP A 4 25.43 -35.74 20.81
C ASP A 4 24.08 -35.15 20.38
N THR A 5 23.99 -33.82 20.41
CA THR A 5 22.87 -33.07 19.86
C THR A 5 22.81 -33.34 18.35
N PRO A 6 21.70 -33.89 17.82
CA PRO A 6 21.60 -34.19 16.39
C PRO A 6 21.86 -32.94 15.53
N THR A 7 22.55 -33.11 14.42
CA THR A 7 22.93 -31.99 13.53
C THR A 7 22.00 -31.93 12.32
N LEU A 8 21.40 -30.75 12.11
CA LEU A 8 20.62 -30.43 10.90
C LEU A 8 21.44 -29.48 10.03
N VAL A 9 21.69 -29.86 8.79
CA VAL A 9 22.37 -29.01 7.80
C VAL A 9 21.37 -28.53 6.76
N LEU A 10 21.27 -27.22 6.59
CA LEU A 10 20.50 -26.56 5.52
C LEU A 10 21.47 -26.04 4.45
N ILE A 11 21.30 -26.49 3.20
CA ILE A 11 22.06 -25.98 2.05
C ILE A 11 21.17 -25.03 1.26
N GLY A 12 21.51 -23.74 1.29
CA GLY A 12 20.77 -22.67 0.62
C GLY A 12 19.95 -21.81 1.60
N HIS A 13 20.29 -20.53 1.68
CA HIS A 13 19.63 -19.55 2.55
C HIS A 13 18.86 -18.51 1.74
N GLY A 14 17.95 -18.97 0.88
CA GLY A 14 16.98 -18.11 0.20
C GLY A 14 15.70 -17.90 1.03
N MET A 15 14.67 -17.30 0.42
CA MET A 15 13.36 -17.08 1.07
C MET A 15 12.79 -18.37 1.71
N VAL A 16 12.83 -19.49 0.97
CA VAL A 16 12.34 -20.80 1.43
C VAL A 16 13.21 -21.35 2.58
N GLY A 17 14.53 -21.21 2.48
CA GLY A 17 15.45 -21.61 3.54
C GLY A 17 15.21 -20.82 4.83
N GLN A 18 14.99 -19.50 4.73
CA GLN A 18 14.65 -18.66 5.88
C GLN A 18 13.30 -19.06 6.50
N ARG A 19 12.26 -19.35 5.68
CA ARG A 19 10.97 -19.84 6.21
C ARG A 19 11.13 -21.18 6.91
N PHE A 20 11.95 -22.08 6.37
CA PHE A 20 12.27 -23.36 7.01
C PHE A 20 12.91 -23.18 8.39
N LEU A 21 13.87 -22.25 8.54
CA LEU A 21 14.47 -21.94 9.85
C LEU A 21 13.43 -21.40 10.85
N GLN A 22 12.51 -20.55 10.40
CA GLN A 22 11.40 -20.08 11.24
C GLN A 22 10.49 -21.23 11.66
N ALA A 23 10.11 -22.11 10.72
CA ALA A 23 9.28 -23.27 10.97
C ALA A 23 9.94 -24.26 11.96
N LEU A 24 11.27 -24.43 11.89
CA LEU A 24 12.04 -25.21 12.88
C LEU A 24 11.97 -24.57 14.27
N ALA A 25 12.17 -23.26 14.37
CA ALA A 25 12.14 -22.52 15.63
C ALA A 25 10.75 -22.55 16.28
N GLU A 26 9.69 -22.33 15.49
CA GLU A 26 8.29 -22.42 15.92
C GLU A 26 7.94 -23.80 16.51
N ARG A 27 8.63 -24.85 16.06
CA ARG A 27 8.47 -26.25 16.53
C ARG A 27 9.47 -26.64 17.62
N GLY A 28 10.31 -25.72 18.09
CA GLY A 28 11.32 -25.97 19.12
C GLY A 28 12.51 -26.85 18.67
N LEU A 29 12.65 -27.12 17.37
CA LEU A 29 13.72 -27.98 16.85
C LEU A 29 15.10 -27.31 16.94
N THR A 30 15.16 -25.98 16.94
CA THR A 30 16.43 -25.24 17.14
C THR A 30 17.00 -25.41 18.56
N ALA A 31 16.19 -25.82 19.54
CA ALA A 31 16.65 -26.13 20.89
C ALA A 31 17.15 -27.58 21.04
N THR A 32 16.77 -28.46 20.12
CA THR A 32 17.09 -29.90 20.17
C THR A 32 18.11 -30.33 19.13
N HIS A 33 18.35 -29.51 18.10
CA HIS A 33 19.29 -29.78 17.02
C HIS A 33 20.35 -28.68 16.93
N ARG A 34 21.56 -29.08 16.57
CA ARG A 34 22.58 -28.14 16.08
C ARG A 34 22.24 -27.79 14.64
N VAL A 35 21.91 -26.53 14.36
CA VAL A 35 21.50 -26.09 13.01
C VAL A 35 22.66 -25.36 12.32
N VAL A 36 23.12 -25.90 11.19
CA VAL A 36 24.19 -25.32 10.37
C VAL A 36 23.64 -24.96 8.99
N VAL A 37 23.83 -23.71 8.56
CA VAL A 37 23.32 -23.21 7.28
C VAL A 37 24.50 -22.84 6.38
N LEU A 38 24.58 -23.47 5.21
CA LEU A 38 25.60 -23.17 4.19
C LEU A 38 24.95 -22.36 3.07
N CYS A 39 25.38 -21.10 2.92
CA CYS A 39 24.86 -20.16 1.93
C CYS A 39 25.93 -19.84 0.88
N GLU A 40 25.57 -19.93 -0.40
CA GLU A 40 26.43 -19.55 -1.52
C GLU A 40 26.63 -18.04 -1.64
N GLU A 41 25.55 -17.28 -1.47
CA GLU A 41 25.55 -15.84 -1.68
C GLU A 41 26.29 -15.15 -0.52
N PRO A 42 26.92 -13.98 -0.76
CA PRO A 42 27.71 -13.25 0.24
C PRO A 42 26.83 -12.50 1.26
N ARG A 43 25.52 -12.82 1.33
CA ARG A 43 24.58 -12.24 2.29
C ARG A 43 23.54 -13.26 2.78
N PRO A 44 22.87 -12.98 3.92
CA PRO A 44 21.71 -13.74 4.37
C PRO A 44 20.51 -13.65 3.42
N ALA A 45 19.47 -14.45 3.69
CA ALA A 45 18.24 -14.47 2.92
C ALA A 45 17.59 -13.07 2.76
N TYR A 46 17.13 -12.78 1.55
CA TYR A 46 16.41 -11.54 1.19
C TYR A 46 15.22 -11.85 0.28
N ASP A 47 14.32 -10.88 0.15
CA ASP A 47 13.12 -10.96 -0.66
C ASP A 47 13.47 -10.85 -2.16
N ARG A 48 13.57 -12.02 -2.80
CA ARG A 48 13.88 -12.12 -4.22
C ARG A 48 12.71 -11.68 -5.12
N VAL A 49 11.47 -11.73 -4.61
CA VAL A 49 10.28 -11.26 -5.34
C VAL A 49 10.29 -9.75 -5.48
N GLN A 50 10.95 -9.05 -4.55
CA GLN A 50 11.08 -7.58 -4.57
C GLN A 50 12.41 -7.09 -5.14
N LEU A 51 13.19 -7.91 -5.86
CA LEU A 51 14.48 -7.48 -6.44
C LEU A 51 14.37 -6.21 -7.29
N THR A 52 13.30 -6.09 -8.07
CA THR A 52 13.07 -4.94 -8.94
C THR A 52 12.88 -3.63 -8.16
N SER A 53 12.51 -3.69 -6.88
CA SER A 53 12.44 -2.49 -6.01
C SER A 53 13.81 -1.89 -5.67
N TYR A 54 14.90 -2.61 -5.91
CA TYR A 54 16.26 -2.08 -5.84
C TYR A 54 16.42 -0.84 -6.73
N PHE A 55 15.96 -0.92 -7.99
CA PHE A 55 16.01 0.17 -8.96
C PHE A 55 15.02 1.31 -8.66
N SER A 56 14.12 1.14 -7.69
CA SER A 56 13.24 2.20 -7.19
C SER A 56 13.69 2.81 -5.85
N GLY A 57 14.92 2.49 -5.41
CA GLY A 57 15.60 3.15 -4.30
C GLY A 57 15.70 2.33 -3.02
N ARG A 58 15.32 1.05 -3.01
CA ARG A 58 15.58 0.15 -1.87
C ARG A 58 17.02 -0.34 -1.85
N THR A 59 17.59 -0.48 -0.66
CA THR A 59 18.92 -1.06 -0.49
C THR A 59 18.86 -2.58 -0.32
N PRO A 60 19.99 -3.31 -0.47
CA PRO A 60 20.05 -4.74 -0.15
C PRO A 60 19.59 -5.06 1.28
N GLU A 61 19.83 -4.15 2.23
CA GLU A 61 19.40 -4.28 3.62
C GLU A 61 17.87 -4.18 3.76
N ASP A 62 17.21 -3.29 3.02
CA ASP A 62 15.74 -3.17 2.99
C ASP A 62 15.05 -4.45 2.45
N LEU A 63 15.78 -5.27 1.70
CA LEU A 63 15.30 -6.54 1.17
C LEU A 63 15.58 -7.72 2.12
N SER A 64 16.36 -7.54 3.17
CA SER A 64 16.73 -8.64 4.09
C SER A 64 15.49 -9.26 4.75
N LEU A 65 15.42 -10.59 4.75
CA LEU A 65 14.41 -11.38 5.46
C LEU A 65 14.96 -11.99 6.75
N THR A 66 16.26 -11.84 6.98
CA THR A 66 16.94 -12.39 8.15
C THR A 66 17.14 -11.30 9.20
N ASP A 67 16.53 -11.51 10.36
CA ASP A 67 16.83 -10.77 11.58
C ASP A 67 18.06 -11.40 12.26
N ALA A 68 19.09 -10.59 12.52
CA ALA A 68 20.31 -11.05 13.20
C ALA A 68 20.01 -11.56 14.62
N ALA A 69 19.04 -10.94 15.31
CA ALA A 69 18.64 -11.36 16.65
C ALA A 69 17.98 -12.75 16.64
N PHE A 70 17.23 -13.09 15.59
CA PHE A 70 16.65 -14.43 15.42
C PHE A 70 17.73 -15.51 15.28
N ILE A 71 18.76 -15.27 14.47
CA ILE A 71 19.88 -16.20 14.27
C ILE A 71 20.61 -16.46 15.59
N GLU A 72 20.93 -15.39 16.34
CA GLU A 72 21.60 -15.47 17.63
C GLU A 72 20.73 -16.19 18.69
N THR A 73 19.46 -15.81 18.80
CA THR A 73 18.52 -16.36 19.79
C THR A 73 18.33 -17.87 19.64
N HIS A 74 18.40 -18.39 18.41
CA HIS A 74 18.22 -19.81 18.12
C HIS A 74 19.52 -20.57 17.86
N GLY A 75 20.68 -19.94 18.10
CA GLY A 75 21.98 -20.59 17.97
C GLY A 75 22.26 -21.14 16.56
N ILE A 76 21.74 -20.49 15.53
CA ILE A 76 21.87 -20.95 14.14
C ILE A 76 23.28 -20.60 13.62
N GLU A 77 24.04 -21.62 13.20
CA GLU A 77 25.37 -21.44 12.61
C GLU A 77 25.25 -21.08 11.13
N LEU A 78 25.06 -19.79 10.83
CA LEU A 78 24.95 -19.29 9.47
C LEU A 78 26.33 -19.02 8.83
N ARG A 79 26.66 -19.73 7.74
CA ARG A 79 27.87 -19.56 6.94
C ARG A 79 27.53 -18.94 5.59
N VAL A 80 27.80 -17.64 5.48
CA VAL A 80 27.55 -16.83 4.28
C VAL A 80 28.77 -16.87 3.35
N GLY A 81 28.54 -16.91 2.03
CA GLY A 81 29.63 -16.97 1.02
C GLY A 81 30.41 -18.29 0.99
N ASP A 82 29.88 -19.35 1.61
CA ASP A 82 30.54 -20.66 1.73
C ASP A 82 29.60 -21.80 1.29
N PRO A 83 29.42 -21.99 -0.03
CA PRO A 83 28.49 -22.99 -0.55
C PRO A 83 28.96 -24.42 -0.27
N ALA A 84 28.01 -25.33 -0.10
CA ALA A 84 28.26 -26.76 -0.16
C ALA A 84 28.76 -27.16 -1.57
N VAL A 85 29.84 -27.95 -1.62
CA VAL A 85 30.46 -28.41 -2.87
C VAL A 85 30.37 -29.92 -3.07
N SER A 86 30.20 -30.70 -1.99
CA SER A 86 29.95 -32.14 -2.06
C SER A 86 29.15 -32.64 -0.86
N VAL A 87 28.40 -33.73 -1.09
CA VAL A 87 27.65 -34.46 -0.06
C VAL A 87 28.07 -35.93 -0.15
N ASP A 88 28.57 -36.48 0.95
CA ASP A 88 28.80 -37.92 1.11
C ASP A 88 27.66 -38.50 1.96
N ARG A 89 26.72 -39.19 1.30
CA ARG A 89 25.56 -39.79 1.97
C ARG A 89 25.93 -41.00 2.83
N ALA A 90 26.98 -41.74 2.46
CA ALA A 90 27.41 -42.91 3.22
C ALA A 90 28.07 -42.49 4.55
N ALA A 91 28.89 -41.43 4.51
CA ALA A 91 29.49 -40.84 5.70
C ALA A 91 28.57 -39.82 6.42
N ARG A 92 27.44 -39.44 5.81
CA ARG A 92 26.53 -38.35 6.22
C ARG A 92 27.27 -37.05 6.51
N THR A 93 28.05 -36.59 5.54
CA THR A 93 28.78 -35.33 5.66
C THR A 93 28.54 -34.41 4.46
N VAL A 94 28.58 -33.11 4.71
CA VAL A 94 28.60 -32.05 3.70
C VAL A 94 29.94 -31.35 3.77
N THR A 95 30.58 -31.14 2.63
CA THR A 95 31.81 -30.34 2.52
C THR A 95 31.48 -28.99 1.88
N ALA A 96 31.85 -27.89 2.55
CA ALA A 96 31.74 -26.54 2.04
C ALA A 96 33.01 -26.11 1.27
N ARG A 97 32.93 -25.04 0.47
CA ARG A 97 34.04 -24.54 -0.34
C ARG A 97 35.28 -24.17 0.48
N SER A 98 35.08 -23.68 1.71
CA SER A 98 36.15 -23.37 2.65
C SER A 98 36.95 -24.59 3.11
N GLY A 99 36.47 -25.81 2.82
CA GLY A 99 37.00 -27.06 3.36
C GLY A 99 36.35 -27.48 4.68
N LEU A 100 35.41 -26.71 5.21
CA LEU A 100 34.60 -27.12 6.37
C LEU A 100 33.82 -28.40 6.03
N VAL A 101 33.97 -29.43 6.86
CA VAL A 101 33.20 -30.68 6.78
C VAL A 101 32.23 -30.73 7.97
N VAL A 102 30.94 -30.90 7.68
CA VAL A 102 29.88 -30.94 8.70
C VAL A 102 29.16 -32.29 8.60
N GLY A 103 29.13 -33.06 9.69
CA GLY A 103 28.29 -34.25 9.79
C GLY A 103 26.82 -33.87 9.97
N TYR A 104 25.89 -34.66 9.44
CA TYR A 104 24.47 -34.41 9.55
C TYR A 104 23.67 -35.66 9.96
N ASP A 105 22.62 -35.45 10.75
CA ASP A 105 21.55 -36.41 10.99
C ASP A 105 20.37 -36.15 10.05
N VAL A 106 20.16 -34.87 9.71
CA VAL A 106 19.18 -34.40 8.72
C VAL A 106 19.85 -33.40 7.78
N LEU A 107 19.70 -33.61 6.47
CA LEU A 107 20.15 -32.69 5.43
C LEU A 107 18.95 -32.12 4.68
N VAL A 108 18.89 -30.80 4.52
CA VAL A 108 17.84 -30.12 3.76
C VAL A 108 18.45 -29.35 2.60
N LEU A 109 18.05 -29.71 1.38
CA LEU A 109 18.45 -29.04 0.14
C LEU A 109 17.42 -27.97 -0.21
N ALA A 110 17.79 -26.71 -0.02
CA ALA A 110 17.00 -25.52 -0.38
C ALA A 110 17.78 -24.67 -1.41
N THR A 111 18.43 -25.33 -2.36
CA THR A 111 19.36 -24.72 -3.33
C THR A 111 18.66 -23.86 -4.37
N GLY A 112 17.34 -23.97 -4.52
CA GLY A 112 16.56 -23.17 -5.45
C GLY A 112 16.90 -23.46 -6.93
N SER A 113 16.93 -22.43 -7.76
CA SER A 113 17.17 -22.54 -9.20
C SER A 113 18.27 -21.60 -9.71
N TYR A 114 18.73 -21.83 -10.95
CA TYR A 114 19.63 -20.93 -11.67
C TYR A 114 18.98 -20.45 -12.98
N PRO A 115 19.33 -19.24 -13.48
CA PRO A 115 18.82 -18.74 -14.75
C PRO A 115 19.24 -19.63 -15.92
N PHE A 116 18.29 -19.97 -16.79
CA PHE A 116 18.58 -20.64 -18.05
C PHE A 116 19.05 -19.62 -19.09
N VAL A 117 20.29 -19.79 -19.56
CA VAL A 117 20.84 -19.02 -20.67
C VAL A 117 20.83 -19.88 -21.93
N PRO A 118 20.11 -19.48 -23.00
CA PRO A 118 20.10 -20.22 -24.27
C PRO A 118 21.52 -20.47 -24.81
N PRO A 119 21.79 -21.63 -25.43
CA PRO A 119 23.12 -22.00 -25.92
C PRO A 119 23.46 -21.30 -27.25
N VAL A 120 23.49 -19.97 -27.24
CA VAL A 120 23.86 -19.14 -28.40
C VAL A 120 25.35 -18.77 -28.35
N PRO A 121 26.02 -18.57 -29.50
CA PRO A 121 27.40 -18.09 -29.52
C PRO A 121 27.55 -16.76 -28.77
N ASN A 122 28.68 -16.61 -28.07
CA ASN A 122 29.06 -15.43 -27.29
C ASN A 122 28.10 -15.06 -26.14
N LYS A 123 27.28 -15.99 -25.65
CA LYS A 123 26.37 -15.75 -24.50
C LYS A 123 27.06 -15.29 -23.21
N ASP A 124 28.37 -15.54 -23.07
CA ASP A 124 29.17 -15.17 -21.89
C ASP A 124 30.10 -13.97 -22.16
N ALA A 125 29.86 -13.21 -23.24
CA ALA A 125 30.63 -12.01 -23.58
C ALA A 125 30.47 -10.88 -22.56
N GLY A 126 31.40 -9.92 -22.54
CA GLY A 126 31.29 -8.74 -21.68
C GLY A 126 30.06 -7.91 -22.06
N GLY A 127 29.16 -7.65 -21.12
CA GLY A 127 27.86 -7.01 -21.40
C GLY A 127 26.66 -7.97 -21.41
N CYS A 128 26.90 -9.29 -21.27
CA CYS A 128 25.86 -10.28 -21.05
C CYS A 128 25.67 -10.57 -19.55
N PHE A 129 24.42 -10.48 -19.09
CA PHE A 129 24.03 -10.66 -17.69
C PHE A 129 22.84 -11.61 -17.56
N VAL A 130 22.59 -12.05 -16.32
CA VAL A 130 21.33 -12.70 -15.92
C VAL A 130 20.64 -11.81 -14.88
N TYR A 131 19.38 -12.10 -14.55
CA TYR A 131 18.63 -11.32 -13.56
C TYR A 131 18.08 -12.23 -12.46
N ARG A 132 18.82 -12.40 -11.36
CA ARG A 132 18.42 -13.32 -10.29
C ARG A 132 18.86 -12.95 -8.88
N THR A 133 20.05 -12.39 -8.71
CA THR A 133 20.66 -12.06 -7.41
C THR A 133 20.94 -10.57 -7.30
N ILE A 134 21.20 -10.08 -6.08
CA ILE A 134 21.65 -8.69 -5.89
C ILE A 134 23.01 -8.45 -6.56
N GLU A 135 23.92 -9.43 -6.58
CA GLU A 135 25.17 -9.34 -7.38
C GLU A 135 24.89 -9.07 -8.86
N ASP A 136 23.90 -9.77 -9.41
CA ASP A 136 23.52 -9.58 -10.81
C ASP A 136 23.03 -8.14 -11.05
N LEU A 137 22.22 -7.61 -10.12
CA LEU A 137 21.71 -6.23 -10.22
C LEU A 137 22.82 -5.20 -10.15
N LEU A 138 23.77 -5.38 -9.22
CA LEU A 138 24.93 -4.49 -9.06
C LEU A 138 25.82 -4.53 -10.32
N ALA A 139 26.02 -5.71 -10.91
CA ALA A 139 26.79 -5.86 -12.13
C ALA A 139 26.09 -5.20 -13.34
N ILE A 140 24.76 -5.34 -13.45
CA ILE A 140 23.95 -4.67 -14.47
C ILE A 140 24.02 -3.16 -14.30
N GLU A 141 23.81 -2.64 -13.09
CA GLU A 141 23.84 -1.20 -12.80
C GLU A 141 25.20 -0.58 -13.15
N GLU A 142 26.30 -1.22 -12.75
CA GLU A 142 27.63 -0.71 -13.04
C GLU A 142 27.91 -0.68 -14.55
N TYR A 143 27.56 -1.75 -15.27
CA TYR A 143 27.76 -1.79 -16.72
C TYR A 143 26.87 -0.79 -17.46
N ALA A 144 25.62 -0.64 -17.01
CA ALA A 144 24.62 0.26 -17.55
C ALA A 144 25.08 1.73 -17.59
N ARG A 145 26.00 2.15 -16.71
CA ARG A 145 26.56 3.52 -16.72
C ARG A 145 27.26 3.91 -18.02
N THR A 146 27.73 2.92 -18.77
CA THR A 146 28.44 3.12 -20.05
C THR A 146 27.63 2.66 -21.26
N ALA A 147 26.48 2.04 -21.03
CA ALA A 147 25.59 1.53 -22.07
C ALA A 147 24.50 2.56 -22.41
N THR A 148 24.01 2.51 -23.65
CA THR A 148 22.89 3.35 -24.11
C THR A 148 21.66 2.52 -24.46
N THR A 149 21.88 1.26 -24.83
CA THR A 149 20.86 0.34 -25.31
C THR A 149 20.98 -1.00 -24.58
N GLY A 150 19.84 -1.60 -24.24
CA GLY A 150 19.78 -2.88 -23.54
C GLY A 150 18.71 -3.79 -24.12
N ALA A 151 18.98 -5.08 -24.19
CA ALA A 151 18.05 -6.09 -24.66
C ALA A 151 17.80 -7.16 -23.59
N VAL A 152 16.55 -7.50 -23.36
CA VAL A 152 16.16 -8.60 -22.47
C VAL A 152 15.67 -9.78 -23.30
N VAL A 153 16.33 -10.94 -23.14
CA VAL A 153 15.96 -12.18 -23.80
C VAL A 153 14.99 -12.94 -22.90
N GLY A 154 13.71 -12.93 -23.28
CA GLY A 154 12.58 -13.47 -22.56
C GLY A 154 11.58 -12.38 -22.17
N GLY A 155 10.32 -12.53 -22.59
CA GLY A 155 9.17 -11.68 -22.29
C GLY A 155 8.22 -12.28 -21.26
N GLY A 156 8.74 -13.17 -20.40
CA GLY A 156 8.03 -13.66 -19.21
C GLY A 156 8.09 -12.67 -18.04
N LEU A 157 7.64 -13.09 -16.86
CA LEU A 157 7.58 -12.27 -15.65
C LEU A 157 8.88 -11.53 -15.35
N LEU A 158 9.97 -12.29 -15.11
CA LEU A 158 11.28 -11.73 -14.77
C LEU A 158 11.88 -10.91 -15.92
N GLY A 159 11.52 -11.23 -17.16
CA GLY A 159 12.00 -10.51 -18.33
C GLY A 159 11.41 -9.11 -18.42
N LEU A 160 10.11 -8.99 -18.16
CA LEU A 160 9.43 -7.70 -18.09
C LEU A 160 9.90 -6.86 -16.90
N GLU A 161 10.23 -7.49 -15.77
CA GLU A 161 10.86 -6.82 -14.64
C GLU A 161 12.27 -6.31 -14.98
N ALA A 162 13.12 -7.16 -15.57
CA ALA A 162 14.46 -6.78 -16.01
C ALA A 162 14.40 -5.66 -17.05
N ALA A 163 13.45 -5.70 -17.98
CA ALA A 163 13.27 -4.64 -18.97
C ALA A 163 12.86 -3.31 -18.31
N GLY A 164 12.03 -3.39 -17.27
CA GLY A 164 11.72 -2.23 -16.43
C GLY A 164 12.92 -1.67 -15.69
N ALA A 165 13.80 -2.53 -15.19
CA ALA A 165 15.05 -2.13 -14.55
C ALA A 165 15.99 -1.41 -15.54
N LEU A 166 16.24 -1.97 -16.71
CA LEU A 166 17.09 -1.34 -17.74
C LEU A 166 16.55 0.03 -18.17
N LYS A 167 15.22 0.14 -18.35
CA LYS A 167 14.58 1.42 -18.62
C LYS A 167 14.75 2.41 -17.47
N GLY A 168 14.60 1.95 -16.22
CA GLY A 168 14.82 2.77 -15.03
C GLY A 168 16.25 3.30 -14.91
N LEU A 169 17.23 2.55 -15.42
CA LEU A 169 18.64 2.94 -15.55
C LEU A 169 18.89 3.89 -16.75
N GLY A 170 17.87 4.22 -17.54
CA GLY A 170 17.95 5.18 -18.64
C GLY A 170 18.30 4.57 -20.00
N LEU A 171 18.30 3.24 -20.14
CA LEU A 171 18.63 2.58 -21.41
C LEU A 171 17.43 2.52 -22.36
N THR A 172 17.69 2.69 -23.65
CA THR A 172 16.73 2.29 -24.68
C THR A 172 16.60 0.78 -24.65
N THR A 173 15.42 0.29 -24.26
CA THR A 173 15.26 -1.10 -23.87
C THR A 173 14.39 -1.89 -24.85
N HIS A 174 14.92 -3.05 -25.24
CA HIS A 174 14.26 -4.02 -26.11
C HIS A 174 13.92 -5.30 -25.33
N ILE A 175 12.80 -5.92 -25.66
CA ILE A 175 12.42 -7.26 -25.17
C ILE A 175 12.36 -8.19 -26.38
N VAL A 176 13.04 -9.32 -26.29
CA VAL A 176 13.07 -10.37 -27.33
C VAL A 176 12.40 -11.62 -26.75
N GLU A 177 11.21 -11.95 -27.24
CA GLU A 177 10.42 -13.10 -26.80
C GLU A 177 10.25 -14.09 -27.96
N PHE A 178 10.62 -15.34 -27.71
CA PHE A 178 10.52 -16.43 -28.68
C PHE A 178 9.06 -16.78 -28.99
N ALA A 179 8.19 -16.75 -27.98
CA ALA A 179 6.76 -16.95 -28.14
C ALA A 179 6.12 -15.78 -28.93
N PRO A 180 4.99 -16.00 -29.61
CA PRO A 180 4.31 -14.93 -30.36
C PRO A 180 3.72 -13.82 -29.49
N ARG A 181 3.81 -13.93 -28.16
CA ARG A 181 3.25 -12.99 -27.18
C ARG A 181 4.09 -12.95 -25.90
N LEU A 182 3.97 -11.83 -25.18
CA LEU A 182 4.49 -11.68 -23.82
C LEU A 182 3.73 -12.58 -22.84
N MET A 183 4.41 -12.98 -21.75
CA MET A 183 3.87 -13.83 -20.69
C MET A 183 3.09 -15.07 -21.20
N PRO A 184 3.67 -15.87 -22.11
CA PRO A 184 2.93 -16.92 -22.82
C PRO A 184 2.36 -18.02 -21.92
N VAL A 185 2.86 -18.13 -20.69
CA VAL A 185 2.37 -19.05 -19.65
C VAL A 185 1.13 -18.51 -18.94
N GLN A 186 1.05 -17.19 -18.71
CA GLN A 186 0.00 -16.56 -17.90
C GLN A 186 -1.13 -15.96 -18.72
N VAL A 187 -0.86 -15.49 -19.94
CA VAL A 187 -1.86 -14.79 -20.77
C VAL A 187 -2.07 -15.46 -22.11
N ASP A 188 -3.30 -15.35 -22.60
CA ASP A 188 -3.69 -15.78 -23.93
C ASP A 188 -3.40 -14.68 -24.97
N GLU A 189 -3.86 -14.87 -26.20
CA GLU A 189 -3.60 -13.95 -27.30
C GLU A 189 -4.19 -12.55 -27.05
N GLY A 190 -5.41 -12.49 -26.49
CA GLY A 190 -6.07 -11.22 -26.18
C GLY A 190 -5.39 -10.46 -25.05
N GLY A 191 -5.05 -11.16 -23.96
CA GLY A 191 -4.29 -10.58 -22.85
C GLY A 191 -2.88 -10.16 -23.27
N GLY A 192 -2.21 -10.95 -24.11
CA GLY A 192 -0.90 -10.65 -24.67
C GLY A 192 -0.89 -9.40 -25.55
N ALA A 193 -1.92 -9.21 -26.39
CA ALA A 193 -2.06 -8.01 -27.21
C ALA A 193 -2.32 -6.75 -26.38
N ALA A 194 -3.10 -6.85 -25.29
CA ALA A 194 -3.29 -5.74 -24.36
C ALA A 194 -1.99 -5.38 -23.64
N LEU A 195 -1.27 -6.39 -23.14
CA LEU A 195 0.02 -6.21 -22.46
C LEU A 195 1.07 -5.60 -23.39
N LEU A 196 1.16 -6.08 -24.63
CA LEU A 196 2.09 -5.55 -25.64
C LEU A 196 1.91 -4.04 -25.84
N ARG A 197 0.67 -3.58 -26.11
CA ARG A 197 0.38 -2.16 -26.29
C ARG A 197 0.80 -1.34 -25.08
N THR A 198 0.43 -1.78 -23.88
CA THR A 198 0.76 -1.04 -22.66
C THR A 198 2.27 -0.97 -22.44
N VAL A 199 3.01 -2.04 -22.71
CA VAL A 199 4.48 -2.06 -22.62
C VAL A 199 5.12 -1.12 -23.65
N GLU A 200 4.62 -1.09 -24.89
CA GLU A 200 5.10 -0.20 -25.95
C GLU A 200 4.79 1.28 -25.68
N GLU A 201 3.62 1.60 -25.13
CA GLU A 201 3.25 2.96 -24.69
C GLU A 201 4.17 3.48 -23.58
N MET A 202 4.80 2.57 -22.83
CA MET A 202 5.85 2.91 -21.89
C MET A 202 7.20 3.14 -22.57
N GLY A 203 7.33 3.05 -23.89
CA GLY A 203 8.58 3.29 -24.60
C GLY A 203 9.57 2.13 -24.56
N LEU A 204 9.09 0.90 -24.33
CA LEU A 204 9.84 -0.33 -24.51
C LEU A 204 9.57 -0.88 -25.91
N ALA A 205 10.59 -1.38 -26.61
CA ALA A 205 10.41 -2.02 -27.91
C ALA A 205 10.32 -3.54 -27.73
N VAL A 206 9.28 -4.17 -28.27
CA VAL A 206 9.02 -5.60 -28.08
C VAL A 206 9.11 -6.34 -29.41
N HIS A 207 9.86 -7.45 -29.41
CA HIS A 207 10.04 -8.34 -30.55
C HIS A 207 9.53 -9.73 -30.15
N THR A 208 8.32 -10.08 -30.57
CA THR A 208 7.74 -11.41 -30.30
C THR A 208 7.90 -12.36 -31.50
N GLY A 209 7.81 -13.66 -31.25
CA GLY A 209 7.95 -14.68 -32.29
C GLY A 209 9.38 -14.84 -32.81
N VAL A 210 10.37 -14.25 -32.12
CA VAL A 210 11.77 -14.22 -32.54
C VAL A 210 12.68 -14.65 -31.39
N GLY A 211 13.65 -15.51 -31.68
CA GLY A 211 14.66 -15.97 -30.72
C GLY A 211 16.03 -15.38 -31.02
N THR A 212 16.87 -15.25 -30.00
CA THR A 212 18.29 -14.92 -30.17
C THR A 212 19.03 -16.09 -30.83
N GLN A 213 19.81 -15.79 -31.87
CA GLN A 213 20.67 -16.76 -32.56
C GLN A 213 22.15 -16.59 -32.20
N GLU A 214 22.62 -15.37 -32.08
CA GLU A 214 24.02 -15.03 -31.81
C GLU A 214 24.12 -13.69 -31.08
N ILE A 215 25.04 -13.58 -30.12
CA ILE A 215 25.47 -12.28 -29.58
C ILE A 215 26.66 -11.79 -30.40
N VAL A 216 26.53 -10.58 -30.97
CA VAL A 216 27.57 -9.95 -31.78
C VAL A 216 28.49 -9.16 -30.84
N VAL A 217 29.80 -9.39 -30.97
CA VAL A 217 30.81 -8.77 -30.11
C VAL A 217 31.76 -7.87 -30.90
N GLY A 218 32.23 -6.81 -30.24
CA GLY A 218 33.26 -5.91 -30.73
C GLY A 218 34.66 -6.50 -30.64
N ALA A 219 35.66 -5.73 -31.07
CA ALA A 219 37.07 -6.14 -31.05
C ALA A 219 37.63 -6.34 -29.63
N ASP A 220 37.00 -5.73 -28.62
CA ASP A 220 37.29 -5.86 -27.20
C ASP A 220 36.56 -7.06 -26.54
N GLY A 221 35.71 -7.77 -27.30
CA GLY A 221 34.92 -8.89 -26.82
C GLY A 221 33.65 -8.48 -26.05
N ALA A 222 33.28 -7.19 -26.06
CA ALA A 222 32.04 -6.70 -25.48
C ALA A 222 30.87 -6.77 -26.46
N VAL A 223 29.63 -6.83 -25.95
CA VAL A 223 28.42 -6.87 -26.79
C VAL A 223 28.27 -5.57 -27.58
N THR A 224 27.98 -5.69 -28.88
CA THR A 224 27.62 -4.57 -29.75
C THR A 224 26.28 -4.78 -30.48
N GLY A 225 25.70 -5.97 -30.35
CA GLY A 225 24.42 -6.31 -30.96
C GLY A 225 24.05 -7.78 -30.80
N MET A 226 22.94 -8.17 -31.40
CA MET A 226 22.48 -9.56 -31.44
C MET A 226 21.77 -9.87 -32.76
N LYS A 227 21.92 -11.11 -33.25
CA LYS A 227 21.18 -11.63 -34.41
C LYS A 227 19.96 -12.40 -33.95
N LEU A 228 18.84 -12.17 -34.61
CA LEU A 228 17.56 -12.80 -34.30
C LEU A 228 17.21 -13.89 -35.32
N SER A 229 16.29 -14.78 -34.95
CA SER A 229 15.91 -15.95 -35.75
C SER A 229 15.16 -15.63 -37.04
N ASP A 230 14.63 -14.42 -37.18
CA ASP A 230 14.00 -13.91 -38.40
C ASP A 230 15.01 -13.29 -39.39
N GLY A 231 16.31 -13.29 -39.03
CA GLY A 231 17.39 -12.70 -39.83
C GLY A 231 17.62 -11.21 -39.57
N SER A 232 16.85 -10.58 -38.70
CA SER A 232 17.11 -9.20 -38.28
C SER A 232 18.28 -9.11 -37.30
N GLU A 233 18.88 -7.93 -37.21
CA GLU A 233 19.94 -7.61 -36.24
C GLU A 233 19.46 -6.47 -35.33
N LEU A 234 19.74 -6.59 -34.04
CA LEU A 234 19.40 -5.61 -33.03
C LEU A 234 20.70 -5.06 -32.42
N ALA A 235 20.95 -3.77 -32.59
CA ALA A 235 22.04 -3.08 -31.90
C ALA A 235 21.72 -2.98 -30.41
N THR A 236 22.63 -3.45 -29.56
CA THR A 236 22.50 -3.41 -28.11
C THR A 236 23.87 -3.45 -27.46
N ASP A 237 24.06 -2.69 -26.38
CA ASP A 237 25.32 -2.65 -25.62
C ASP A 237 25.30 -3.63 -24.44
N LEU A 238 24.08 -3.96 -23.97
CA LEU A 238 23.83 -4.80 -22.79
C LEU A 238 22.77 -5.85 -23.12
N VAL A 239 22.98 -7.10 -22.70
CA VAL A 239 22.00 -8.19 -22.86
C VAL A 239 21.71 -8.82 -21.50
N VAL A 240 20.42 -8.95 -21.13
CA VAL A 240 19.98 -9.69 -19.94
C VAL A 240 19.22 -10.93 -20.36
N PHE A 241 19.71 -12.11 -19.96
CA PHE A 241 19.04 -13.37 -20.20
C PHE A 241 18.02 -13.68 -19.09
N SER A 242 16.75 -13.78 -19.49
CA SER A 242 15.61 -14.13 -18.63
C SER A 242 14.71 -15.18 -19.32
N ALA A 243 15.31 -16.25 -19.85
CA ALA A 243 14.63 -17.31 -20.59
C ALA A 243 14.07 -18.44 -19.68
N GLY A 244 13.77 -18.12 -18.42
CA GLY A 244 13.33 -19.07 -17.39
C GLY A 244 14.45 -19.57 -16.48
N VAL A 245 14.12 -20.49 -15.58
CA VAL A 245 15.04 -21.05 -14.57
C VAL A 245 15.10 -22.58 -14.63
N ARG A 246 16.13 -23.16 -14.02
CA ARG A 246 16.31 -24.61 -13.87
C ARG A 246 16.69 -24.97 -12.43
N PRO A 247 16.17 -26.08 -11.87
CA PRO A 247 16.53 -26.55 -10.53
C PRO A 247 18.04 -26.67 -10.33
N ARG A 248 18.56 -26.21 -9.19
CA ARG A 248 19.96 -26.45 -8.78
C ARG A 248 20.09 -27.84 -8.14
N ASP A 249 19.97 -28.87 -8.97
CA ASP A 249 19.96 -30.29 -8.57
C ASP A 249 21.32 -30.99 -8.66
N ARG A 250 22.39 -30.26 -8.99
CA ARG A 250 23.74 -30.84 -9.21
C ARG A 250 24.27 -31.61 -7.99
N LEU A 251 24.18 -31.05 -6.78
CA LEU A 251 24.63 -31.73 -5.56
C LEU A 251 23.90 -33.06 -5.36
N ALA A 252 22.61 -33.10 -5.68
CA ALA A 252 21.79 -34.29 -5.57
C ALA A 252 22.19 -35.35 -6.60
N ARG A 253 22.45 -34.95 -7.86
CA ARG A 253 22.98 -35.85 -8.90
C ARG A 253 24.33 -36.43 -8.50
N ASP A 254 25.24 -35.57 -8.05
CA ASP A 254 26.63 -35.94 -7.71
C ASP A 254 26.68 -36.89 -6.50
N CYS A 255 25.74 -36.78 -5.56
CA CYS A 255 25.64 -37.70 -4.41
C CYS A 255 24.69 -38.90 -4.65
N GLY A 256 24.05 -38.99 -5.82
CA GLY A 256 23.23 -40.12 -6.24
C GLY A 256 21.80 -40.16 -5.67
N LEU A 257 21.20 -39.00 -5.40
CA LEU A 257 19.76 -38.86 -5.15
C LEU A 257 19.00 -38.89 -6.48
N ASP A 258 17.75 -39.36 -6.44
CA ASP A 258 16.89 -39.38 -7.62
C ASP A 258 16.48 -37.95 -8.02
N VAL A 259 16.59 -37.68 -9.32
CA VAL A 259 16.30 -36.38 -9.92
C VAL A 259 15.46 -36.62 -11.16
N GLY A 260 14.43 -35.79 -11.36
CA GLY A 260 13.53 -35.91 -12.51
C GLY A 260 14.25 -35.79 -13.86
N GLU A 261 13.61 -36.32 -14.90
CA GLU A 261 14.10 -36.26 -16.28
C GLU A 261 14.35 -34.81 -16.75
N ARG A 262 13.49 -33.88 -16.33
CA ARG A 262 13.60 -32.43 -16.61
C ARG A 262 14.31 -31.64 -15.49
N GLY A 263 14.91 -32.33 -14.54
CA GLY A 263 15.54 -31.77 -13.35
C GLY A 263 14.62 -31.70 -12.13
N GLY A 264 15.21 -31.36 -10.99
CA GLY A 264 14.54 -31.28 -9.69
C GLY A 264 14.65 -32.57 -8.88
N ILE A 265 14.97 -32.43 -7.60
CA ILE A 265 15.23 -33.51 -6.65
C ILE A 265 13.89 -34.17 -6.28
N ALA A 266 13.73 -35.45 -6.57
CA ALA A 266 12.46 -36.15 -6.36
C ALA A 266 12.17 -36.31 -4.86
N VAL A 267 11.02 -35.78 -4.42
CA VAL A 267 10.56 -35.87 -3.03
C VAL A 267 9.16 -36.47 -2.91
N ASP A 268 8.87 -37.08 -1.77
CA ASP A 268 7.54 -37.54 -1.38
C ASP A 268 6.66 -36.37 -0.87
N GLU A 269 5.43 -36.65 -0.43
CA GLU A 269 4.53 -35.61 0.09
C GLU A 269 5.05 -34.98 1.40
N GLN A 270 6.02 -35.58 2.09
CA GLN A 270 6.65 -35.01 3.29
C GLN A 270 7.90 -34.17 2.94
N CYS A 271 8.14 -33.92 1.65
CA CYS A 271 9.34 -33.25 1.13
C CYS A 271 10.65 -34.00 1.41
N ARG A 272 10.58 -35.27 1.79
CA ARG A 272 11.72 -36.16 1.98
C ARG A 272 12.13 -36.73 0.63
N THR A 273 13.44 -36.88 0.38
CA THR A 273 13.89 -37.46 -0.89
C THR A 273 13.44 -38.91 -0.99
N VAL A 274 13.02 -39.33 -2.18
CA VAL A 274 12.55 -40.71 -2.41
C VAL A 274 13.65 -41.77 -2.25
N THR A 275 14.92 -41.33 -2.29
CA THR A 275 16.10 -42.22 -2.23
C THR A 275 16.73 -42.32 -0.84
N ASP A 276 16.70 -41.25 -0.02
CA ASP A 276 17.36 -41.20 1.29
C ASP A 276 16.46 -40.53 2.34
N PRO A 277 16.04 -41.25 3.39
CA PRO A 277 15.12 -40.71 4.39
C PRO A 277 15.73 -39.63 5.30
N HIS A 278 17.05 -39.49 5.30
CA HIS A 278 17.77 -38.45 6.07
C HIS A 278 17.95 -37.15 5.27
N VAL A 279 17.51 -37.11 4.01
CA VAL A 279 17.65 -35.95 3.14
C VAL A 279 16.26 -35.46 2.71
N PHE A 280 16.08 -34.14 2.75
CA PHE A 280 14.89 -33.43 2.30
C PHE A 280 15.27 -32.45 1.19
N ALA A 281 14.32 -32.08 0.35
CA ALA A 281 14.48 -30.98 -0.60
C ALA A 281 13.22 -30.10 -0.64
N ILE A 282 13.42 -28.78 -0.63
CA ILE A 282 12.33 -27.77 -0.56
C ILE A 282 12.60 -26.59 -1.49
N GLY A 283 11.54 -25.96 -1.97
CA GLY A 283 11.60 -24.84 -2.91
C GLY A 283 11.85 -25.28 -4.36
N GLU A 284 12.37 -24.36 -5.18
CA GLU A 284 12.51 -24.57 -6.65
C GLU A 284 13.49 -25.69 -7.05
N CYS A 285 14.27 -26.25 -6.11
CA CYS A 285 15.10 -27.41 -6.38
C CYS A 285 14.36 -28.75 -6.24
N ALA A 286 13.18 -28.76 -5.61
CA ALA A 286 12.40 -29.96 -5.36
C ALA A 286 11.43 -30.27 -6.51
N LEU A 287 11.41 -31.52 -6.93
CA LEU A 287 10.37 -32.11 -7.77
C LEU A 287 9.36 -32.77 -6.83
N ALA A 288 8.21 -32.12 -6.65
CA ALA A 288 7.16 -32.58 -5.76
C ALA A 288 6.48 -33.87 -6.26
N ALA A 289 5.74 -34.52 -5.36
CA ALA A 289 5.09 -35.80 -5.62
C ALA A 289 4.09 -35.79 -6.79
N ASP A 290 3.53 -34.63 -7.13
CA ASP A 290 2.66 -34.41 -8.29
C ASP A 290 3.43 -34.27 -9.62
N GLY A 291 4.75 -34.44 -9.59
CA GLY A 291 5.64 -34.36 -10.74
C GLY A 291 6.00 -32.94 -11.18
N ARG A 292 5.78 -31.93 -10.33
CA ARG A 292 6.05 -30.53 -10.66
C ARG A 292 7.20 -29.93 -9.86
N VAL A 293 7.93 -29.04 -10.51
CA VAL A 293 8.83 -28.09 -9.85
C VAL A 293 8.11 -26.74 -9.79
N TYR A 294 7.95 -26.21 -8.58
CA TYR A 294 7.25 -24.95 -8.35
C TYR A 294 8.21 -23.77 -8.39
N GLY A 295 7.99 -22.85 -9.33
CA GLY A 295 8.72 -21.58 -9.49
C GLY A 295 8.08 -20.41 -8.72
N LEU A 296 7.43 -20.67 -7.59
CA LEU A 296 6.67 -19.70 -6.81
C LEU A 296 7.05 -19.79 -5.32
N VAL A 297 7.01 -18.66 -4.63
CA VAL A 297 7.41 -18.59 -3.20
C VAL A 297 6.43 -19.29 -2.28
N ALA A 298 5.11 -19.17 -2.51
CA ALA A 298 4.09 -19.73 -1.63
C ALA A 298 4.14 -21.27 -1.55
N PRO A 299 4.24 -22.02 -2.67
CA PRO A 299 4.49 -23.45 -2.61
C PRO A 299 5.79 -23.81 -1.89
N GLY A 300 6.85 -23.01 -2.09
CA GLY A 300 8.12 -23.21 -1.39
C GLY A 300 8.01 -23.05 0.13
N TYR A 301 7.20 -22.09 0.61
CA TYR A 301 6.93 -21.94 2.04
C TYR A 301 6.13 -23.12 2.62
N GLU A 302 5.16 -23.64 1.88
CA GLU A 302 4.40 -24.82 2.29
C GLU A 302 5.29 -26.07 2.36
N GLN A 303 6.20 -26.23 1.40
CA GLN A 303 7.23 -27.28 1.43
C GLN A 303 8.16 -27.12 2.65
N ALA A 304 8.56 -25.89 2.99
CA ALA A 304 9.35 -25.62 4.19
C ALA A 304 8.61 -26.01 5.49
N GLU A 305 7.34 -25.65 5.62
CA GLU A 305 6.50 -26.07 6.76
C GLU A 305 6.37 -27.58 6.85
N THR A 306 6.13 -28.23 5.71
CA THR A 306 5.92 -29.67 5.60
C THR A 306 7.19 -30.42 6.00
N ALA A 307 8.36 -30.01 5.48
CA ALA A 307 9.64 -30.60 5.85
C ALA A 307 9.94 -30.41 7.34
N ALA A 308 9.70 -29.21 7.91
CA ALA A 308 9.92 -28.96 9.33
C ALA A 308 8.98 -29.77 10.23
N ALA A 309 7.72 -29.97 9.81
CA ALA A 309 6.77 -30.84 10.48
C ALA A 309 7.20 -32.32 10.43
N ALA A 310 7.65 -32.79 9.27
CA ALA A 310 8.14 -34.16 9.10
C ALA A 310 9.38 -34.44 9.96
N ILE A 311 10.27 -33.46 10.14
CA ILE A 311 11.44 -33.57 11.03
C ILE A 311 11.02 -33.58 12.51
N ALA A 312 9.90 -32.94 12.85
CA ALA A 312 9.31 -32.94 14.18
C ALA A 312 8.42 -34.18 14.46
N ASP A 313 8.42 -35.18 13.57
CA ASP A 313 7.52 -36.35 13.61
C ASP A 313 6.02 -35.98 13.66
N ALA A 314 5.64 -34.85 13.07
CA ALA A 314 4.25 -34.41 12.92
C ALA A 314 3.67 -34.78 11.55
N GLU A 315 2.35 -35.03 11.50
CA GLU A 315 1.66 -35.30 10.22
C GLU A 315 1.48 -34.01 9.41
N ALA A 316 2.15 -33.94 8.27
CA ALA A 316 1.97 -32.91 7.25
C ALA A 316 2.24 -33.51 5.86
N SER A 317 1.61 -32.95 4.83
CA SER A 317 1.79 -33.40 3.44
C SER A 317 1.59 -32.25 2.47
N PHE A 318 2.49 -32.15 1.49
CA PHE A 318 2.41 -31.25 0.34
C PHE A 318 2.00 -32.05 -0.90
N THR A 319 0.77 -31.84 -1.37
CA THR A 319 0.16 -32.59 -2.48
C THR A 319 0.06 -31.80 -3.78
N GLY A 320 0.59 -30.58 -3.80
CA GLY A 320 0.58 -29.66 -4.94
C GLY A 320 0.17 -28.25 -4.52
N ALA A 321 0.20 -27.30 -5.46
CA ALA A 321 -0.17 -25.91 -5.18
C ALA A 321 -0.87 -25.20 -6.34
N ASP A 322 -1.67 -24.20 -5.98
CA ASP A 322 -2.32 -23.27 -6.91
C ASP A 322 -1.27 -22.39 -7.62
N LEU A 323 -1.31 -22.37 -8.96
CA LEU A 323 -0.42 -21.59 -9.81
C LEU A 323 -0.98 -20.19 -10.14
N SER A 324 -2.09 -19.80 -9.52
CA SER A 324 -2.67 -18.47 -9.68
C SER A 324 -1.67 -17.38 -9.29
N THR A 325 -1.52 -16.38 -10.15
CA THR A 325 -0.56 -15.29 -9.99
C THR A 325 -1.24 -13.95 -10.24
N LYS A 326 -0.92 -12.97 -9.40
CA LYS A 326 -1.24 -11.55 -9.63
C LYS A 326 0.06 -10.76 -9.53
N LEU A 327 0.32 -9.98 -10.56
CA LEU A 327 1.60 -9.37 -10.84
C LEU A 327 1.36 -7.91 -11.20
N LYS A 328 2.25 -7.04 -10.73
CA LYS A 328 2.27 -5.63 -11.11
C LYS A 328 3.56 -5.36 -11.85
N LEU A 329 3.48 -5.38 -13.17
CA LEU A 329 4.63 -5.26 -14.06
C LEU A 329 4.63 -3.87 -14.65
N LEU A 330 5.67 -3.07 -14.35
CA LEU A 330 5.81 -1.74 -14.92
C LEU A 330 4.57 -0.83 -14.67
N GLY A 331 3.83 -1.05 -13.59
CA GLY A 331 2.59 -0.32 -13.33
C GLY A 331 1.32 -0.87 -14.00
N VAL A 332 1.44 -1.97 -14.76
CA VAL A 332 0.32 -2.74 -15.32
C VAL A 332 -0.02 -3.91 -14.41
N ASP A 333 -1.28 -4.05 -14.04
CA ASP A 333 -1.76 -5.21 -13.29
C ASP A 333 -2.06 -6.36 -14.25
N VAL A 334 -1.46 -7.52 -14.02
CA VAL A 334 -1.70 -8.77 -14.75
C VAL A 334 -2.03 -9.86 -13.75
N ALA A 335 -3.11 -10.60 -13.95
CA ALA A 335 -3.43 -11.75 -13.13
C ALA A 335 -3.96 -12.92 -13.95
N SER A 336 -3.62 -14.13 -13.52
CA SER A 336 -4.09 -15.40 -14.06
C SER A 336 -4.47 -16.30 -12.91
N PHE A 337 -5.60 -17.00 -13.00
CA PHE A 337 -6.05 -17.93 -11.97
C PHE A 337 -6.75 -19.15 -12.56
N GLY A 338 -6.73 -20.26 -11.84
CA GLY A 338 -7.33 -21.52 -12.26
C GLY A 338 -6.82 -22.01 -13.63
N ASP A 339 -7.70 -22.68 -14.39
CA ASP A 339 -7.48 -23.05 -15.78
C ASP A 339 -7.71 -21.85 -16.72
N ALA A 340 -6.83 -20.86 -16.62
CA ALA A 340 -6.91 -19.60 -17.35
C ALA A 340 -6.95 -19.74 -18.89
N HIS A 341 -6.42 -20.85 -19.41
CA HIS A 341 -6.37 -21.14 -20.85
C HIS A 341 -7.49 -22.07 -21.33
N GLY A 342 -8.30 -22.63 -20.43
CA GLY A 342 -9.34 -23.59 -20.78
C GLY A 342 -8.77 -24.89 -21.34
N THR A 343 -7.71 -25.41 -20.72
CA THR A 343 -7.07 -26.68 -21.08
C THR A 343 -7.93 -27.91 -20.74
N GLY A 344 -8.88 -27.78 -19.82
CA GLY A 344 -9.95 -28.74 -19.59
C GLY A 344 -10.93 -28.79 -20.75
N GLY A 345 -11.29 -29.99 -21.20
CA GLY A 345 -12.25 -30.16 -22.31
C GLY A 345 -13.63 -29.56 -22.02
N ASP A 346 -14.26 -28.97 -23.04
CA ASP A 346 -15.64 -28.44 -23.07
C ASP A 346 -15.92 -27.23 -22.14
N CYS A 347 -15.15 -26.15 -22.31
CA CYS A 347 -15.31 -24.85 -21.65
C CYS A 347 -15.78 -23.73 -22.61
N LEU A 348 -16.21 -22.60 -22.03
CA LEU A 348 -16.69 -21.39 -22.70
C LEU A 348 -15.93 -20.16 -22.18
N ASP A 349 -15.66 -19.21 -23.08
CA ASP A 349 -14.97 -17.97 -22.74
C ASP A 349 -15.96 -16.80 -22.61
N VAL A 350 -15.79 -16.00 -21.54
CA VAL A 350 -16.48 -14.72 -21.36
C VAL A 350 -15.44 -13.61 -21.30
N VAL A 351 -15.46 -12.73 -22.29
CA VAL A 351 -14.36 -11.77 -22.55
C VAL A 351 -14.87 -10.33 -22.60
N TYR A 352 -14.17 -9.44 -21.91
CA TYR A 352 -14.25 -7.99 -22.05
C TYR A 352 -12.89 -7.42 -22.46
N SER A 353 -12.87 -6.57 -23.48
CA SER A 353 -11.64 -5.96 -24.00
C SER A 353 -11.89 -4.50 -24.34
N ASP A 354 -11.13 -3.59 -23.72
CA ASP A 354 -11.08 -2.16 -24.06
C ASP A 354 -9.66 -1.81 -24.46
N SER A 355 -9.45 -1.73 -25.78
CA SER A 355 -8.12 -1.46 -26.34
C SER A 355 -7.64 -0.03 -26.06
N ARG A 356 -8.54 0.93 -25.81
CA ARG A 356 -8.18 2.32 -25.50
C ARG A 356 -7.77 2.48 -24.04
N ALA A 357 -8.43 1.74 -23.14
CA ALA A 357 -8.09 1.73 -21.72
C ALA A 357 -6.97 0.73 -21.37
N GLY A 358 -6.51 -0.07 -22.32
CA GLY A 358 -5.50 -1.11 -22.08
C GLY A 358 -6.02 -2.29 -21.25
N LEU A 359 -7.34 -2.53 -21.24
CA LEU A 359 -7.98 -3.53 -20.39
C LEU A 359 -8.33 -4.80 -21.16
N TYR A 360 -8.03 -5.95 -20.57
CA TYR A 360 -8.49 -7.25 -21.04
C TYR A 360 -8.89 -8.12 -19.86
N LYS A 361 -10.11 -8.66 -19.87
CA LYS A 361 -10.63 -9.56 -18.83
C LYS A 361 -11.28 -10.76 -19.51
N LYS A 362 -10.87 -11.95 -19.11
CA LYS A 362 -11.42 -13.22 -19.58
C LYS A 362 -11.74 -14.11 -18.39
N LEU A 363 -12.90 -14.75 -18.42
CA LEU A 363 -13.27 -15.85 -17.55
C LEU A 363 -13.47 -17.11 -18.39
N VAL A 364 -12.99 -18.23 -17.88
CA VAL A 364 -13.20 -19.56 -18.44
C VAL A 364 -14.28 -20.26 -17.62
N ILE A 365 -15.37 -20.65 -18.26
CA ILE A 365 -16.58 -21.18 -17.63
C ILE A 365 -16.87 -22.59 -18.15
N GLY A 366 -17.13 -23.55 -17.28
CA GLY A 366 -17.62 -24.88 -17.65
C GLY A 366 -19.06 -24.82 -18.17
N ARG A 367 -19.51 -25.84 -18.93
CA ARG A 367 -20.91 -25.89 -19.41
C ARG A 367 -21.97 -25.87 -18.31
N ASP A 368 -21.60 -26.31 -17.12
CA ASP A 368 -22.41 -26.30 -15.91
C ASP A 368 -22.45 -24.92 -15.23
N GLY A 369 -21.72 -23.94 -15.75
CA GLY A 369 -21.61 -22.58 -15.19
C GLY A 369 -20.45 -22.40 -14.20
N THR A 370 -19.65 -23.44 -13.95
CA THR A 370 -18.53 -23.40 -13.00
C THR A 370 -17.41 -22.51 -13.52
N LEU A 371 -16.89 -21.58 -12.69
CA LEU A 371 -15.72 -20.78 -13.02
C LEU A 371 -14.46 -21.64 -12.94
N LEU A 372 -13.82 -21.90 -14.07
CA LEU A 372 -12.63 -22.74 -14.15
C LEU A 372 -11.34 -21.94 -14.01
N GLY A 373 -11.34 -20.67 -14.42
CA GLY A 373 -10.18 -19.79 -14.36
C GLY A 373 -10.42 -18.45 -15.05
N GLY A 374 -9.36 -17.66 -15.21
CA GLY A 374 -9.45 -16.39 -15.91
C GLY A 374 -8.13 -15.63 -16.02
N ILE A 375 -8.16 -14.60 -16.87
CA ILE A 375 -7.03 -13.71 -17.21
C ILE A 375 -7.51 -12.26 -17.05
N LEU A 376 -6.74 -11.44 -16.34
CA LEU A 376 -7.01 -10.01 -16.13
C LEU A 376 -5.75 -9.22 -16.49
N VAL A 377 -5.85 -8.24 -17.37
CA VAL A 377 -4.76 -7.35 -17.79
C VAL A 377 -5.25 -5.90 -17.74
N GLY A 378 -4.44 -5.02 -17.17
CA GLY A 378 -4.71 -3.59 -16.99
C GLY A 378 -5.55 -3.28 -15.74
N ASP A 379 -6.51 -4.14 -15.39
CA ASP A 379 -7.26 -4.10 -14.14
C ASP A 379 -7.47 -5.50 -13.56
N ALA A 380 -6.75 -5.79 -12.48
CA ALA A 380 -6.86 -7.05 -11.73
C ALA A 380 -7.43 -6.85 -10.31
N GLU A 381 -8.24 -5.82 -10.06
CA GLU A 381 -8.87 -5.58 -8.75
C GLU A 381 -9.75 -6.78 -8.34
N ALA A 382 -10.54 -7.30 -9.29
CA ALA A 382 -11.45 -8.43 -9.09
C ALA A 382 -10.76 -9.79 -8.89
N TYR A 383 -9.44 -9.89 -9.09
CA TYR A 383 -8.69 -11.15 -8.99
C TYR A 383 -8.97 -11.91 -7.70
N GLY A 384 -8.95 -11.23 -6.54
CA GLY A 384 -9.11 -11.89 -5.24
C GLY A 384 -10.47 -12.57 -5.11
N THR A 385 -11.53 -11.88 -5.53
CA THR A 385 -12.89 -12.41 -5.53
C THR A 385 -13.07 -13.52 -6.56
N LEU A 386 -12.60 -13.33 -7.79
CA LEU A 386 -12.76 -14.30 -8.88
C LEU A 386 -11.99 -15.59 -8.62
N ARG A 387 -10.74 -15.48 -8.15
CA ARG A 387 -9.94 -16.65 -7.76
C ARG A 387 -10.66 -17.47 -6.70
N ALA A 388 -11.29 -16.83 -5.72
CA ALA A 388 -12.02 -17.52 -4.66
C ALA A 388 -13.27 -18.29 -5.13
N PHE A 389 -13.83 -17.93 -6.30
CA PHE A 389 -14.94 -18.66 -6.92
C PHE A 389 -14.48 -19.77 -7.89
N THR A 390 -13.18 -19.94 -8.11
CA THR A 390 -12.66 -21.01 -8.99
C THR A 390 -13.10 -22.38 -8.48
N GLY A 391 -13.66 -23.21 -9.36
CA GLY A 391 -14.24 -24.52 -9.02
C GLY A 391 -15.70 -24.46 -8.53
N SER A 392 -16.33 -23.28 -8.53
CA SER A 392 -17.75 -23.10 -8.17
C SER A 392 -18.53 -22.33 -9.24
N VAL A 393 -19.86 -22.45 -9.26
CA VAL A 393 -20.74 -21.64 -10.11
C VAL A 393 -20.90 -20.25 -9.48
N PRO A 394 -20.47 -19.16 -10.14
CA PRO A 394 -20.61 -17.82 -9.58
C PRO A 394 -22.09 -17.45 -9.36
N PRO A 395 -22.42 -16.74 -8.26
CA PRO A 395 -23.81 -16.37 -7.95
C PRO A 395 -24.42 -15.28 -8.85
N VAL A 396 -23.65 -14.79 -9.82
CA VAL A 396 -24.09 -13.81 -10.84
C VAL A 396 -23.63 -14.28 -12.21
N ALA A 397 -24.29 -13.78 -13.26
CA ALA A 397 -23.91 -14.12 -14.63
C ALA A 397 -22.44 -13.69 -14.91
N PRO A 398 -21.61 -14.55 -15.53
CA PRO A 398 -20.19 -14.26 -15.76
C PRO A 398 -19.91 -12.94 -16.49
N GLU A 399 -20.79 -12.48 -17.37
CA GLU A 399 -20.67 -11.19 -18.06
C GLU A 399 -20.67 -10.00 -17.10
N ALA A 400 -21.41 -10.08 -15.98
CA ALA A 400 -21.46 -9.04 -14.96
C ALA A 400 -20.15 -8.95 -14.15
N LEU A 401 -19.31 -9.99 -14.20
CA LEU A 401 -18.03 -10.06 -13.50
C LEU A 401 -16.86 -9.45 -14.29
N VAL A 402 -17.01 -9.29 -15.62
CA VAL A 402 -15.97 -8.73 -16.49
C VAL A 402 -16.25 -7.30 -16.95
N LEU A 403 -17.51 -6.84 -16.90
CA LEU A 403 -17.90 -5.50 -17.35
C LEU A 403 -17.47 -4.39 -16.36
N PRO A 404 -17.12 -3.18 -16.85
CA PRO A 404 -16.81 -2.03 -16.00
C PRO A 404 -18.01 -1.57 -15.17
N ALA A 405 -17.76 -1.00 -14.00
CA ALA A 405 -18.77 -0.31 -13.21
C ALA A 405 -19.40 0.82 -14.04
N GLY A 406 -20.71 0.75 -14.29
CA GLY A 406 -21.48 1.76 -15.03
C GLY A 406 -22.08 1.30 -16.37
N ALA A 407 -21.77 0.09 -16.87
CA ALA A 407 -22.40 -0.47 -18.08
C ALA A 407 -23.73 -1.23 -17.83
N GLY A 408 -24.25 -1.16 -16.61
CA GLY A 408 -25.40 -1.92 -16.09
C GLY A 408 -25.21 -2.20 -14.59
N ALA A 409 -26.27 -2.45 -13.84
CA ALA A 409 -26.20 -2.61 -12.38
C ALA A 409 -25.28 -3.78 -12.00
N PRO A 410 -24.10 -3.55 -11.39
CA PRO A 410 -23.28 -4.65 -10.91
C PRO A 410 -23.93 -5.21 -9.65
N ALA A 411 -24.28 -6.49 -9.66
CA ALA A 411 -24.47 -7.22 -8.42
C ALA A 411 -23.08 -7.37 -7.79
N ARG A 412 -22.77 -6.50 -6.81
CA ARG A 412 -21.57 -6.65 -5.97
C ARG A 412 -21.76 -7.90 -5.11
N LEU A 413 -21.07 -8.98 -5.46
CA LEU A 413 -20.89 -10.12 -4.57
C LEU A 413 -20.01 -9.69 -3.40
N GLY A 414 -20.63 -9.45 -2.25
CA GLY A 414 -19.92 -9.15 -1.01
C GLY A 414 -19.15 -10.38 -0.49
N PRO A 415 -18.12 -10.20 0.36
CA PRO A 415 -17.33 -11.32 0.90
C PRO A 415 -18.14 -12.39 1.62
N SER A 416 -19.31 -12.03 2.17
CA SER A 416 -20.24 -12.96 2.81
C SER A 416 -20.73 -14.06 1.86
N ALA A 417 -20.73 -13.84 0.54
CA ALA A 417 -21.13 -14.82 -0.47
C ALA A 417 -20.04 -15.85 -0.84
N LEU A 418 -18.82 -15.74 -0.29
CA LEU A 418 -17.73 -16.69 -0.54
C LEU A 418 -18.01 -18.07 0.09
N PRO A 419 -17.56 -19.19 -0.52
CA PRO A 419 -17.61 -20.51 0.11
C PRO A 419 -16.59 -20.63 1.26
N ASP A 420 -16.74 -21.61 2.15
CA ASP A 420 -15.90 -21.76 3.35
C ASP A 420 -14.44 -22.10 3.05
N ASP A 421 -14.18 -22.84 1.99
CA ASP A 421 -12.85 -23.21 1.54
C ASP A 421 -12.12 -22.07 0.80
N ALA A 422 -12.82 -20.97 0.48
CA ALA A 422 -12.23 -19.81 -0.18
C ALA A 422 -11.09 -19.20 0.65
N VAL A 423 -9.89 -19.13 0.06
CA VAL A 423 -8.72 -18.51 0.70
C VAL A 423 -8.88 -16.99 0.74
N VAL A 424 -9.07 -16.43 1.94
CA VAL A 424 -9.20 -15.00 2.22
C VAL A 424 -7.82 -14.33 2.36
N CYS A 425 -6.86 -14.99 3.02
CA CYS A 425 -5.49 -14.48 3.17
C CYS A 425 -4.49 -15.39 2.48
N SER A 426 -3.96 -14.99 1.32
CA SER A 426 -3.01 -15.80 0.56
C SER A 426 -1.63 -15.89 1.19
N CYS A 427 -1.19 -14.89 1.97
CA CYS A 427 0.12 -14.92 2.63
C CYS A 427 0.24 -16.01 3.70
N HIS A 428 -0.89 -16.33 4.35
CA HIS A 428 -0.95 -17.27 5.48
C HIS A 428 -1.93 -18.42 5.22
N ASN A 429 -2.38 -18.57 3.97
CA ASN A 429 -3.36 -19.56 3.52
C ASN A 429 -4.64 -19.67 4.40
N VAL A 430 -5.19 -18.55 4.87
CA VAL A 430 -6.38 -18.55 5.75
C VAL A 430 -7.65 -18.54 4.91
N THR A 431 -8.55 -19.51 5.13
CA THR A 431 -9.84 -19.59 4.42
C THR A 431 -10.95 -18.81 5.13
N LYS A 432 -12.07 -18.56 4.43
CA LYS A 432 -13.28 -17.99 5.05
C LYS A 432 -13.77 -18.88 6.18
N GLY A 433 -13.71 -20.20 6.03
CA GLY A 433 -14.07 -21.19 7.05
C GLY A 433 -13.19 -21.06 8.29
N THR A 434 -11.88 -20.79 8.13
CA THR A 434 -10.99 -20.49 9.26
C THR A 434 -11.35 -19.16 9.94
N VAL A 435 -11.71 -18.12 9.15
CA VAL A 435 -12.18 -16.84 9.70
C VAL A 435 -13.50 -17.01 10.45
N ARG A 436 -14.46 -17.75 9.88
CA ARG A 436 -15.71 -18.10 10.53
C ARG A 436 -15.46 -18.91 11.79
N GLY A 437 -14.62 -19.94 11.74
CA GLY A 437 -14.22 -20.75 12.91
C GLY A 437 -13.57 -19.89 14.00
N ALA A 438 -12.78 -18.89 13.63
CA ALA A 438 -12.26 -17.92 14.59
C ALA A 438 -13.38 -17.15 15.31
N VAL A 439 -14.43 -16.76 14.59
CA VAL A 439 -15.60 -16.06 15.14
C VAL A 439 -16.51 -17.01 15.94
N THR A 440 -16.80 -18.21 15.44
CA THR A 440 -17.77 -19.15 16.02
C THR A 440 -17.18 -20.05 17.09
N GLU A 441 -16.07 -20.72 16.81
CA GLU A 441 -15.43 -21.71 17.68
C GLU A 441 -14.48 -21.06 18.68
N HIS A 442 -13.70 -20.06 18.23
CA HIS A 442 -12.75 -19.35 19.07
C HIS A 442 -13.27 -18.03 19.64
N ARG A 443 -14.53 -17.67 19.33
CA ARG A 443 -15.23 -16.48 19.86
C ARG A 443 -14.48 -15.16 19.67
N CYS A 444 -13.74 -15.03 18.57
CA CYS A 444 -13.11 -13.77 18.19
C CYS A 444 -14.21 -12.80 17.75
N THR A 445 -14.23 -11.60 18.32
CA THR A 445 -15.28 -10.60 18.08
C THR A 445 -14.77 -9.36 17.36
N THR A 446 -13.46 -9.29 17.11
CA THR A 446 -12.83 -8.15 16.45
C THR A 446 -11.82 -8.60 15.40
N VAL A 447 -11.58 -7.75 14.39
CA VAL A 447 -10.55 -8.02 13.37
C VAL A 447 -9.18 -8.29 14.00
N PRO A 448 -8.65 -7.50 14.96
CA PRO A 448 -7.38 -7.80 15.62
C PRO A 448 -7.32 -9.17 16.30
N GLU A 449 -8.39 -9.61 16.96
CA GLU A 449 -8.48 -10.95 17.57
C GLU A 449 -8.42 -12.04 16.50
N VAL A 450 -9.17 -11.88 15.40
CA VAL A 450 -9.13 -12.80 14.27
C VAL A 450 -7.74 -12.79 13.60
N LYS A 451 -7.07 -11.64 13.47
CA LYS A 451 -5.69 -11.57 12.98
C LYS A 451 -4.73 -12.33 13.89
N LYS A 452 -4.88 -12.21 15.21
CA LYS A 452 -4.04 -12.93 16.18
C LYS A 452 -4.29 -14.43 16.14
N CYS A 453 -5.55 -14.83 16.02
CA CYS A 453 -5.99 -16.23 15.98
C CYS A 453 -5.58 -16.92 14.67
N THR A 454 -5.78 -16.27 13.53
CA THR A 454 -5.63 -16.89 12.20
C THR A 454 -4.38 -16.46 11.44
N LYS A 455 -3.65 -15.44 11.90
CA LYS A 455 -2.60 -14.72 11.15
C LYS A 455 -3.08 -13.97 9.90
N ALA A 456 -4.35 -14.04 9.53
CA ALA A 456 -4.89 -13.31 8.38
C ALA A 456 -4.57 -11.82 8.46
N GLY A 457 -4.08 -11.23 7.37
CA GLY A 457 -3.80 -9.79 7.30
C GLY A 457 -2.57 -9.31 8.09
N THR A 458 -1.70 -10.21 8.54
CA THR A 458 -0.40 -9.91 9.19
C THR A 458 0.79 -9.96 8.22
N GLY A 459 0.61 -10.50 7.00
CA GLY A 459 1.62 -10.50 5.93
C GLY A 459 1.57 -9.22 5.09
N CYS A 460 1.04 -9.30 3.86
CA CYS A 460 0.96 -8.14 2.96
C CYS A 460 -0.22 -7.18 3.23
N GLY A 461 -1.14 -7.56 4.13
CA GLY A 461 -2.29 -6.72 4.53
C GLY A 461 -3.44 -6.59 3.51
N SER A 462 -3.33 -7.19 2.31
CA SER A 462 -4.33 -7.03 1.23
C SER A 462 -5.74 -7.51 1.61
N CYS A 463 -5.85 -8.53 2.46
CA CYS A 463 -7.11 -9.15 2.85
C CYS A 463 -7.83 -8.45 4.02
N VAL A 464 -7.25 -7.40 4.64
CA VAL A 464 -7.76 -6.83 5.89
C VAL A 464 -9.16 -6.23 5.74
N LYS A 465 -9.46 -5.60 4.59
CA LYS A 465 -10.79 -5.04 4.32
C LYS A 465 -11.85 -6.13 4.19
N VAL A 466 -11.54 -7.19 3.43
CA VAL A 466 -12.40 -8.37 3.24
C VAL A 466 -12.59 -9.12 4.57
N LEU A 467 -11.53 -9.24 5.36
CA LEU A 467 -11.53 -9.83 6.69
C LEU A 467 -12.51 -9.11 7.63
N GLY A 468 -12.50 -7.76 7.65
CA GLY A 468 -13.46 -6.99 8.44
C GLY A 468 -14.90 -7.27 8.07
N GLN A 469 -15.21 -7.23 6.77
CA GLN A 469 -16.56 -7.50 6.27
C GLN A 469 -17.05 -8.93 6.59
N LEU A 470 -16.15 -9.92 6.57
CA LEU A 470 -16.46 -11.29 6.95
C LEU A 470 -16.71 -11.42 8.46
N VAL A 471 -15.86 -10.82 9.29
CA VAL A 471 -16.02 -10.86 10.75
C VAL A 471 -17.35 -10.23 11.16
N ASP A 472 -17.69 -9.07 10.62
CA ASP A 472 -18.95 -8.39 10.91
C ASP A 472 -20.16 -9.23 10.46
N ALA A 473 -20.13 -9.78 9.24
CA ALA A 473 -21.21 -10.61 8.72
C ALA A 473 -21.41 -11.92 9.50
N GLU A 474 -20.33 -12.58 9.92
CA GLU A 474 -20.41 -13.81 10.71
C GLU A 474 -20.90 -13.53 12.14
N LEU A 475 -20.50 -12.41 12.75
CA LEU A 475 -21.04 -12.00 14.06
C LEU A 475 -22.55 -11.74 13.99
N GLU A 476 -23.02 -10.98 12.98
CA GLU A 476 -24.45 -10.74 12.75
C GLU A 476 -25.21 -12.07 12.51
N ALA A 477 -24.66 -12.98 11.70
CA ALA A 477 -25.27 -14.28 11.42
C ALA A 477 -25.39 -15.20 12.64
N ASN A 478 -24.49 -15.05 13.63
CA ASN A 478 -24.53 -15.81 14.88
C ASN A 478 -25.41 -15.14 15.96
N GLY A 479 -26.20 -14.13 15.59
CA GLY A 479 -27.05 -13.40 16.52
C GLY A 479 -26.27 -12.61 17.57
N VAL A 480 -24.98 -12.39 17.35
CA VAL A 480 -24.18 -11.45 18.12
C VAL A 480 -24.48 -10.07 17.55
N GLU A 481 -25.11 -9.20 18.33
CA GLU A 481 -25.21 -7.79 17.96
C GLU A 481 -23.79 -7.27 17.73
N VAL A 482 -23.46 -6.97 16.48
CA VAL A 482 -22.25 -6.20 16.17
C VAL A 482 -22.49 -4.82 16.74
N ASP A 483 -21.79 -4.55 17.83
CA ASP A 483 -21.81 -3.28 18.51
C ASP A 483 -21.32 -2.18 17.55
N LYS A 484 -22.27 -1.48 16.93
CA LYS A 484 -22.01 -0.36 16.01
C LYS A 484 -21.57 0.91 16.77
N GLY A 485 -21.40 0.82 18.08
CA GLY A 485 -20.88 1.89 18.90
C GLY A 485 -19.50 2.36 18.44
N LEU A 486 -19.23 3.64 18.64
CA LEU A 486 -18.02 4.31 18.19
C LEU A 486 -16.73 3.60 18.64
N CYS A 487 -16.71 3.08 19.88
CA CYS A 487 -15.58 2.36 20.48
C CYS A 487 -15.99 1.64 21.77
N GLY A 488 -15.04 1.06 22.50
CA GLY A 488 -15.27 0.46 23.82
C GLY A 488 -15.86 1.39 24.88
N CYS A 489 -15.78 2.71 24.69
CA CYS A 489 -16.33 3.72 25.61
C CYS A 489 -17.78 4.10 25.32
N PHE A 490 -18.24 4.06 24.06
CA PHE A 490 -19.57 4.50 23.65
C PHE A 490 -20.26 3.44 22.80
N GLY A 491 -21.45 3.01 23.23
CA GLY A 491 -22.34 2.15 22.44
C GLY A 491 -23.09 2.88 21.32
N HIS A 492 -22.93 4.20 21.23
CA HIS A 492 -23.55 5.05 20.21
C HIS A 492 -22.58 5.24 19.04
N THR A 493 -23.11 5.27 17.82
CA THR A 493 -22.40 5.66 16.59
C THR A 493 -21.95 7.13 16.66
N ARG A 494 -21.05 7.55 15.76
CA ARG A 494 -20.67 8.97 15.66
C ARG A 494 -21.88 9.88 15.38
N GLU A 495 -22.76 9.45 14.49
CA GLU A 495 -23.97 10.18 14.09
C GLU A 495 -24.91 10.37 15.29
N GLU A 496 -25.17 9.31 16.07
CA GLU A 496 -25.99 9.42 17.29
C GLU A 496 -25.34 10.33 18.34
N LEU A 497 -24.01 10.28 18.51
CA LEU A 497 -23.31 11.19 19.42
C LEU A 497 -23.40 12.65 18.95
N TYR A 498 -23.36 12.90 17.63
CA TYR A 498 -23.59 14.23 17.07
C TYR A 498 -24.98 14.75 17.45
N GLU A 499 -26.02 13.93 17.26
CA GLU A 499 -27.40 14.30 17.62
C GLU A 499 -27.56 14.54 19.13
N ILE A 500 -26.95 13.70 19.97
CA ILE A 500 -26.99 13.85 21.44
C ILE A 500 -26.35 15.19 21.85
N VAL A 501 -25.16 15.50 21.32
CA VAL A 501 -24.44 16.74 21.64
C VAL A 501 -25.24 17.95 21.19
N LEU A 502 -25.81 17.94 19.99
CA LEU A 502 -26.61 19.03 19.45
C LEU A 502 -27.90 19.25 20.25
N ALA A 503 -28.68 18.18 20.44
CA ALA A 503 -30.01 18.25 21.07
C ALA A 503 -29.95 18.67 22.54
N LEU A 504 -28.92 18.23 23.26
CA LEU A 504 -28.74 18.52 24.68
C LEU A 504 -27.78 19.68 24.96
N ARG A 505 -27.17 20.24 23.90
CA ARG A 505 -26.17 21.30 23.98
C ARG A 505 -25.01 20.96 24.93
N LEU A 506 -24.49 19.74 24.84
CA LEU A 506 -23.41 19.28 25.70
C LEU A 506 -22.08 19.89 25.24
N THR A 507 -21.48 20.71 26.10
CA THR A 507 -20.21 21.40 25.81
C THR A 507 -19.00 20.67 26.38
N SER A 508 -19.21 19.59 27.15
CA SER A 508 -18.17 18.81 27.81
C SER A 508 -18.16 17.34 27.38
N TYR A 509 -17.00 16.86 26.97
CA TYR A 509 -16.65 15.45 26.77
C TYR A 509 -16.82 14.65 28.05
N ARG A 510 -16.37 15.16 29.20
CA ARG A 510 -16.51 14.46 30.48
C ARG A 510 -17.99 14.23 30.81
N GLU A 511 -18.81 15.25 30.65
CA GLU A 511 -20.25 15.14 30.83
C GLU A 511 -20.90 14.16 29.85
N LEU A 512 -20.50 14.19 28.57
CA LEU A 512 -20.98 13.24 27.56
C LEU A 512 -20.59 11.80 27.92
N LEU A 513 -19.35 11.56 28.34
CA LEU A 513 -18.83 10.25 28.72
C LEU A 513 -19.52 9.72 29.98
N ASP A 514 -19.71 10.56 31.00
CA ASP A 514 -20.36 10.18 32.25
C ASP A 514 -21.84 9.81 32.07
N ARG A 515 -22.54 10.51 31.18
CA ARG A 515 -23.98 10.28 30.94
C ARG A 515 -24.25 9.19 29.91
N TYR A 516 -23.51 9.17 28.80
CA TYR A 516 -23.81 8.35 27.61
C TYR A 516 -22.73 7.31 27.29
N GLY A 517 -21.60 7.33 28.01
CA GLY A 517 -20.61 6.28 27.94
C GLY A 517 -21.12 4.97 28.55
N ARG A 518 -20.50 3.87 28.14
CA ARG A 518 -20.71 2.56 28.77
C ARG A 518 -20.25 2.61 30.22
N GLU A 519 -20.87 1.81 31.07
CA GLU A 519 -20.66 1.83 32.52
C GLU A 519 -19.17 1.82 32.92
N LYS A 520 -18.36 0.99 32.25
CA LYS A 520 -16.91 0.87 32.51
C LYS A 520 -16.08 2.10 32.13
N ALA A 521 -16.60 2.98 31.29
CA ALA A 521 -15.90 4.16 30.78
C ALA A 521 -16.30 5.45 31.51
N ARG A 522 -17.43 5.46 32.23
CA ARG A 522 -17.90 6.61 33.03
C ARG A 522 -16.89 6.93 34.14
N GLY A 523 -16.64 8.22 34.37
CA GLY A 523 -15.66 8.71 35.33
C GLY A 523 -14.19 8.53 34.92
N GLY A 524 -13.92 8.01 33.72
CA GLY A 524 -12.57 7.86 33.16
C GLY A 524 -12.21 8.93 32.13
N ASP A 525 -11.08 8.73 31.44
CA ASP A 525 -10.59 9.66 30.42
C ASP A 525 -11.04 9.30 29.00
N GLY A 526 -11.62 8.12 28.78
CA GLY A 526 -11.95 7.58 27.46
C GLY A 526 -10.73 7.09 26.67
N CYS A 527 -10.86 6.94 25.35
CA CYS A 527 -9.82 6.36 24.49
C CYS A 527 -9.45 7.25 23.29
N GLU A 528 -8.39 6.85 22.59
CA GLU A 528 -7.86 7.50 21.38
C GLU A 528 -8.85 7.59 20.21
N VAL A 529 -9.92 6.79 20.21
CA VAL A 529 -10.95 6.82 19.17
C VAL A 529 -12.01 7.88 19.47
N CYS A 530 -12.56 7.88 20.69
CA CYS A 530 -13.70 8.75 20.99
C CYS A 530 -13.30 10.18 21.33
N LYS A 531 -12.10 10.41 21.90
CA LYS A 531 -11.60 11.76 22.19
C LYS A 531 -11.60 12.66 20.94
N PRO A 532 -10.87 12.34 19.86
CA PRO A 532 -10.83 13.20 18.67
C PRO A 532 -12.18 13.23 17.93
N ALA A 533 -12.95 12.15 17.94
CA ALA A 533 -14.27 12.13 17.30
C ALA A 533 -15.25 13.09 17.99
N VAL A 534 -15.32 13.07 19.32
CA VAL A 534 -16.18 13.98 20.08
C VAL A 534 -15.62 15.41 20.06
N GLY A 535 -14.29 15.59 20.15
CA GLY A 535 -13.67 16.91 19.98
C GLY A 535 -14.03 17.55 18.64
N SER A 536 -14.03 16.77 17.55
CA SER A 536 -14.49 17.20 16.22
C SER A 536 -15.98 17.59 16.21
N ILE A 537 -16.86 16.79 16.84
CA ILE A 537 -18.30 17.08 16.96
C ILE A 537 -18.52 18.40 17.69
N ILE A 538 -17.96 18.54 18.91
CA ILE A 538 -18.09 19.74 19.73
C ILE A 538 -17.57 20.95 18.98
N ALA A 539 -16.39 20.87 18.37
CA ALA A 539 -15.80 21.98 17.61
C ALA A 539 -16.68 22.39 16.41
N SER A 540 -17.26 21.43 15.68
CA SER A 540 -18.16 21.72 14.56
C SER A 540 -19.49 22.35 14.97
N LEU A 541 -19.90 22.14 16.23
CA LEU A 541 -21.16 22.64 16.79
C LEU A 541 -20.96 23.82 17.76
N ALA A 542 -19.72 24.21 18.07
CA ALA A 542 -19.38 25.02 19.22
C ALA A 542 -20.22 26.30 19.37
N PRO A 543 -20.40 27.12 18.31
CA PRO A 543 -21.26 28.31 18.40
C PRO A 543 -22.72 27.99 18.72
N ALA A 544 -23.25 26.89 18.20
CA ALA A 544 -24.67 26.51 18.34
C ALA A 544 -24.99 25.94 19.73
N ILE A 545 -24.04 25.24 20.35
CA ILE A 545 -24.18 24.64 21.67
C ILE A 545 -23.60 25.51 22.80
N GLY A 546 -22.90 26.60 22.47
CA GLY A 546 -22.27 27.50 23.45
C GLY A 546 -20.94 26.98 24.01
N ALA A 547 -20.25 26.08 23.30
CA ALA A 547 -18.89 25.68 23.65
C ALA A 547 -17.88 26.73 23.16
N SER A 548 -16.65 26.69 23.71
CA SER A 548 -15.57 27.53 23.16
C SER A 548 -15.28 27.13 21.71
N THR A 549 -15.11 28.15 20.86
CA THR A 549 -14.72 27.97 19.45
C THR A 549 -13.22 27.73 19.29
N TYR A 550 -12.43 27.97 20.34
CA TYR A 550 -11.01 27.68 20.35
C TYR A 550 -10.75 26.25 20.85
N VAL A 551 -10.25 25.40 19.96
CA VAL A 551 -10.15 23.94 20.16
C VAL A 551 -9.20 23.51 21.28
N LEU A 552 -8.42 24.44 21.83
CA LEU A 552 -7.47 24.20 22.92
C LEU A 552 -7.90 24.82 24.26
N ASP A 553 -9.12 25.35 24.37
CA ASP A 553 -9.65 25.85 25.64
C ASP A 553 -10.15 24.69 26.53
N GLY A 554 -9.83 24.79 27.82
CA GLY A 554 -10.31 23.87 28.85
C GLY A 554 -10.04 22.40 28.52
N GLU A 555 -11.06 21.55 28.65
CA GLU A 555 -10.94 20.12 28.39
C GLU A 555 -10.79 19.75 26.90
N GLN A 556 -11.15 20.64 25.97
CA GLN A 556 -11.03 20.35 24.53
C GLN A 556 -9.59 20.14 24.09
N ALA A 557 -8.62 20.76 24.77
CA ALA A 557 -7.19 20.60 24.54
C ALA A 557 -6.72 19.13 24.61
N ALA A 558 -7.33 18.34 25.49
CA ALA A 558 -7.00 16.93 25.70
C ALA A 558 -7.71 16.00 24.70
N LEU A 559 -8.66 16.52 23.93
CA LEU A 559 -9.39 15.78 22.90
C LEU A 559 -8.67 15.83 21.54
N GLN A 560 -7.83 16.85 21.34
CA GLN A 560 -7.15 17.09 20.07
C GLN A 560 -6.03 16.08 19.83
N ASP A 561 -5.85 15.70 18.57
CA ASP A 561 -4.64 14.97 18.14
C ASP A 561 -3.41 15.89 18.21
N THR A 562 -2.20 15.32 18.06
CA THR A 562 -0.95 16.07 18.16
C THR A 562 -0.89 17.29 17.23
N ASN A 563 -1.50 17.24 16.04
CA ASN A 563 -1.43 18.35 15.10
C ASN A 563 -2.33 19.50 15.52
N ASP A 564 -3.57 19.21 15.91
CA ASP A 564 -4.48 20.22 16.48
C ASP A 564 -3.96 20.75 17.83
N HIS A 565 -3.30 19.90 18.65
CA HIS A 565 -2.73 20.29 19.95
C HIS A 565 -1.62 21.35 19.84
N PHE A 566 -0.80 21.28 18.79
CA PHE A 566 0.27 22.24 18.50
C PHE A 566 -0.07 23.22 17.37
N LEU A 567 -1.31 23.21 16.87
CA LEU A 567 -1.75 24.04 15.73
C LEU A 567 -0.75 24.01 14.55
N ALA A 568 -0.11 22.87 14.31
CA ALA A 568 0.95 22.68 13.31
C ALA A 568 1.11 21.19 12.96
N ASN A 569 1.49 20.86 11.71
CA ASN A 569 1.69 19.46 11.34
C ASN A 569 3.06 18.96 11.80
N LEU A 570 3.07 17.88 12.57
CA LEU A 570 4.29 17.17 12.96
C LEU A 570 4.97 16.50 11.75
N GLN A 571 6.30 16.63 11.67
CA GLN A 571 7.16 16.06 10.62
C GLN A 571 7.94 14.86 11.14
N ARG A 572 8.54 14.10 10.22
CA ARG A 572 9.24 12.83 10.53
C ARG A 572 10.33 13.00 11.59
N ASN A 573 11.09 14.11 11.57
CA ASN A 573 12.12 14.40 12.56
C ASN A 573 11.64 15.20 13.78
N GLY A 574 10.32 15.35 13.99
CA GLY A 574 9.76 16.01 15.17
C GLY A 574 9.68 17.52 15.04
N SER A 575 10.16 18.08 13.92
CA SER A 575 9.86 19.47 13.55
C SER A 575 8.42 19.61 13.06
N TYR A 576 8.00 20.84 12.76
CA TYR A 576 6.65 21.20 12.36
C TYR A 576 6.64 21.96 11.03
N SER A 577 5.51 21.92 10.34
CA SER A 577 5.25 22.75 9.16
C SER A 577 4.36 23.95 9.49
N VAL A 578 4.67 25.10 8.92
CA VAL A 578 3.88 26.32 8.96
C VAL A 578 3.31 26.60 7.57
N VAL A 579 2.00 26.76 7.48
CA VAL A 579 1.28 26.97 6.22
C VAL A 579 0.28 28.12 6.40
N PRO A 580 0.65 29.36 6.03
CA PRO A 580 -0.27 30.49 6.08
C PRO A 580 -1.37 30.35 5.02
N ARG A 581 -2.53 30.93 5.31
CA ARG A 581 -3.67 30.96 4.39
C ARG A 581 -3.36 31.91 3.22
N ILE A 582 -3.62 31.45 2.00
CA ILE A 582 -3.52 32.24 0.77
C ILE A 582 -4.84 32.06 -0.01
N PRO A 583 -5.91 32.79 0.33
CA PRO A 583 -7.24 32.55 -0.23
C PRO A 583 -7.25 32.50 -1.76
N GLY A 584 -7.82 31.44 -2.34
CA GLY A 584 -7.87 31.26 -3.80
C GLY A 584 -6.51 31.13 -4.50
N GLY A 585 -5.40 31.08 -3.76
CA GLY A 585 -4.04 31.13 -4.30
C GLY A 585 -3.57 32.54 -4.68
N GLU A 586 -4.31 33.59 -4.30
CA GLU A 586 -3.97 34.98 -4.59
C GLU A 586 -3.12 35.59 -3.47
N ILE A 587 -1.94 36.12 -3.82
CA ILE A 587 -0.98 36.69 -2.87
C ILE A 587 -0.35 37.98 -3.41
N ALA A 588 -0.28 39.01 -2.56
CA ALA A 588 0.42 40.25 -2.86
C ALA A 588 1.95 40.07 -2.82
N PRO A 589 2.73 40.79 -3.65
CA PRO A 589 4.19 40.72 -3.64
C PRO A 589 4.82 40.94 -2.27
N GLU A 590 4.29 41.90 -1.48
CA GLU A 590 4.79 42.23 -0.14
C GLU A 590 4.61 41.05 0.82
N LYS A 591 3.48 40.37 0.74
CA LYS A 591 3.20 39.15 1.52
C LYS A 591 4.11 37.99 1.13
N LEU A 592 4.45 37.87 -0.15
CA LEU A 592 5.41 36.87 -0.64
C LEU A 592 6.82 37.13 -0.09
N ILE A 593 7.24 38.41 -0.03
CA ILE A 593 8.52 38.82 0.58
C ILE A 593 8.56 38.43 2.05
N VAL A 594 7.50 38.71 2.82
CA VAL A 594 7.42 38.34 4.25
C VAL A 594 7.60 36.83 4.46
N ILE A 595 6.95 35.99 3.66
CA ILE A 595 7.13 34.53 3.72
C ILE A 595 8.59 34.16 3.45
N GLY A 596 9.21 34.76 2.43
CA GLY A 596 10.62 34.53 2.09
C GLY A 596 11.58 34.93 3.21
N GLU A 597 11.35 36.07 3.86
CA GLU A 597 12.15 36.53 4.99
C GLU A 597 12.01 35.61 6.20
N ILE A 598 10.78 35.21 6.55
CA ILE A 598 10.53 34.25 7.63
C ILE A 598 11.24 32.93 7.34
N ALA A 599 11.05 32.37 6.14
CA ALA A 599 11.69 31.11 5.78
C ALA A 599 13.22 31.19 5.87
N ARG A 600 13.82 32.30 5.41
CA ARG A 600 15.27 32.55 5.53
C ARG A 600 15.71 32.64 6.98
N ASP A 601 15.04 33.48 7.78
CA ASP A 601 15.48 33.81 9.14
C ASP A 601 15.36 32.61 10.10
N PHE A 602 14.40 31.72 9.85
CA PHE A 602 14.21 30.48 10.63
C PHE A 602 14.82 29.23 9.97
N GLY A 603 15.43 29.38 8.78
CA GLY A 603 16.08 28.29 8.07
C GLY A 603 15.12 27.20 7.59
N LEU A 604 13.93 27.56 7.11
CA LEU A 604 12.85 26.63 6.75
C LEU A 604 12.95 26.16 5.29
N TYR A 605 12.64 24.90 5.04
CA TYR A 605 12.43 24.38 3.69
C TYR A 605 11.10 24.89 3.13
N THR A 606 11.08 25.38 1.89
CA THR A 606 9.90 25.97 1.27
C THR A 606 9.42 25.16 0.07
N LYS A 607 8.09 24.99 -0.05
CA LYS A 607 7.48 24.24 -1.16
C LYS A 607 6.14 24.83 -1.59
N ILE A 608 5.99 25.04 -2.89
CA ILE A 608 4.68 25.34 -3.49
C ILE A 608 3.88 24.03 -3.57
N THR A 609 2.66 24.04 -3.06
CA THR A 609 1.78 22.87 -3.04
C THR A 609 0.77 22.88 -4.18
N GLY A 610 0.23 21.70 -4.50
CA GLY A 610 -0.87 21.56 -5.45
C GLY A 610 -2.17 22.26 -5.03
N GLY A 611 -2.27 22.77 -3.80
CA GLY A 611 -3.38 23.58 -3.30
C GLY A 611 -3.15 25.10 -3.40
N GLN A 612 -2.16 25.54 -4.18
CA GLN A 612 -1.75 26.95 -4.29
C GLN A 612 -1.39 27.56 -2.93
N ARG A 613 -0.60 26.82 -2.15
CA ARG A 613 -0.02 27.29 -0.87
C ARG A 613 1.50 27.27 -0.93
N ILE A 614 2.11 28.00 -0.01
CA ILE A 614 3.54 27.95 0.27
C ILE A 614 3.70 27.30 1.64
N ASP A 615 4.21 26.08 1.66
CA ASP A 615 4.49 25.35 2.89
C ASP A 615 5.92 25.64 3.34
N MET A 616 6.10 25.94 4.62
CA MET A 616 7.41 26.12 5.27
C MET A 616 7.63 24.98 6.27
N PHE A 617 8.69 24.19 6.13
CA PHE A 617 8.97 23.00 6.93
C PHE A 617 10.22 23.18 7.77
N GLY A 618 10.27 22.50 8.91
CA GLY A 618 11.46 22.44 9.76
C GLY A 618 11.41 23.37 10.98
N ALA A 619 10.26 23.97 11.27
CA ALA A 619 10.10 24.80 12.46
C ALA A 619 10.16 23.93 13.73
N ARG A 620 10.92 24.34 14.74
CA ARG A 620 10.86 23.72 16.07
C ARG A 620 9.63 24.25 16.82
N VAL A 621 9.17 23.50 17.83
CA VAL A 621 7.94 23.84 18.55
C VAL A 621 8.00 25.25 19.16
N GLU A 622 9.12 25.63 19.75
CA GLU A 622 9.33 26.96 20.36
C GLU A 622 9.48 28.09 19.34
N GLN A 623 9.73 27.76 18.07
CA GLN A 623 9.77 28.76 17.00
C GLN A 623 8.38 29.07 16.45
N LEU A 624 7.39 28.19 16.65
CA LEU A 624 6.05 28.36 16.07
C LEU A 624 5.40 29.70 16.47
N PRO A 625 5.37 30.13 17.75
CA PRO A 625 4.79 31.43 18.09
C PRO A 625 5.53 32.61 17.48
N LEU A 626 6.87 32.53 17.37
CA LEU A 626 7.69 33.60 16.78
C LEU A 626 7.43 33.76 15.28
N ILE A 627 7.29 32.63 14.58
CA ILE A 627 6.96 32.60 13.16
C ILE A 627 5.54 33.15 12.95
N TRP A 628 4.56 32.66 13.72
CA TRP A 628 3.18 33.08 13.57
C TRP A 628 2.93 34.53 13.97
N ALA A 629 3.65 35.08 14.95
CA ALA A 629 3.59 36.50 15.28
C ALA A 629 3.90 37.38 14.05
N ARG A 630 5.00 37.07 13.35
CA ARG A 630 5.37 37.79 12.11
C ARG A 630 4.35 37.59 10.98
N LEU A 631 3.78 36.40 10.84
CA LEU A 631 2.75 36.12 9.84
C LEU A 631 1.46 36.90 10.14
N VAL A 632 1.00 36.91 11.39
CA VAL A 632 -0.20 37.62 11.83
C VAL A 632 -0.02 39.14 11.70
N ASP A 633 1.15 39.68 12.06
CA ASP A 633 1.49 41.10 11.88
C ASP A 633 1.44 41.52 10.39
N ALA A 634 1.79 40.60 9.48
CA ALA A 634 1.68 40.79 8.04
C ALA A 634 0.27 40.51 7.47
N GLY A 635 -0.70 40.20 8.34
CA GLY A 635 -2.09 39.96 7.99
C GLY A 635 -2.35 38.59 7.35
N PHE A 636 -1.57 37.57 7.71
CA PHE A 636 -1.90 36.17 7.40
C PHE A 636 -2.76 35.55 8.50
N GLU A 637 -3.61 34.61 8.10
CA GLU A 637 -4.31 33.69 9.00
C GLU A 637 -3.72 32.27 8.85
N SER A 638 -4.04 31.40 9.79
CA SER A 638 -3.76 29.97 9.70
C SER A 638 -4.42 29.33 8.48
N GLY A 639 -3.63 28.60 7.68
CA GLY A 639 -4.17 27.73 6.63
C GLY A 639 -4.87 26.48 7.18
N HIS A 640 -4.82 26.26 8.50
CA HIS A 640 -5.36 25.07 9.17
C HIS A 640 -4.90 23.75 8.55
N ALA A 641 -3.68 23.73 8.02
CA ALA A 641 -3.10 22.54 7.40
C ALA A 641 -2.96 21.37 8.40
N TYR A 642 -2.93 21.67 9.70
CA TYR A 642 -2.87 20.72 10.80
C TYR A 642 -4.22 20.05 11.10
N GLY A 643 -5.32 20.80 11.03
CA GLY A 643 -6.64 20.29 11.39
C GLY A 643 -7.29 19.39 10.34
N LYS A 644 -8.34 18.69 10.79
CA LYS A 644 -9.37 18.08 9.92
C LYS A 644 -10.43 19.13 9.56
N SER A 645 -10.00 20.10 8.75
CA SER A 645 -10.82 21.23 8.31
C SER A 645 -10.60 21.53 6.82
N LEU A 646 -11.22 22.61 6.31
CA LEU A 646 -10.94 23.12 4.97
C LEU A 646 -9.49 23.60 4.86
N ARG A 647 -8.72 22.92 4.01
CA ARG A 647 -7.29 23.23 3.78
C ARG A 647 -7.05 24.23 2.65
N THR A 648 -7.83 24.16 1.59
CA THR A 648 -7.64 25.02 0.40
C THR A 648 -8.88 25.05 -0.47
N VAL A 649 -9.09 26.19 -1.13
CA VAL A 649 -9.91 26.31 -2.33
C VAL A 649 -8.99 26.74 -3.47
N LYS A 650 -8.62 25.79 -4.34
CA LYS A 650 -7.77 26.06 -5.52
C LYS A 650 -8.57 26.81 -6.58
N SER A 651 -8.00 27.81 -7.23
CA SER A 651 -8.66 28.56 -8.30
C SER A 651 -7.82 28.60 -9.58
N CYS A 652 -8.46 28.76 -10.73
CA CYS A 652 -7.77 29.32 -11.90
C CYS A 652 -7.99 30.84 -11.94
N VAL A 653 -7.22 31.54 -12.77
CA VAL A 653 -7.26 33.02 -12.89
C VAL A 653 -8.57 33.61 -13.44
N GLY A 654 -9.57 32.76 -13.73
CA GLY A 654 -10.92 33.14 -14.13
C GLY A 654 -11.00 34.04 -15.36
N GLN A 655 -12.16 34.69 -15.53
CA GLN A 655 -12.40 35.69 -16.58
C GLN A 655 -11.54 36.96 -16.42
N THR A 656 -10.96 37.17 -15.23
CA THR A 656 -10.12 38.33 -14.92
C THR A 656 -8.86 38.36 -15.79
N TRP A 657 -8.28 37.20 -16.09
CA TRP A 657 -7.04 37.10 -16.89
C TRP A 657 -7.11 36.07 -18.03
N CYS A 658 -7.85 34.97 -17.87
CA CYS A 658 -7.88 33.92 -18.88
C CYS A 658 -8.88 34.27 -19.99
N ARG A 659 -8.43 34.25 -21.25
CA ARG A 659 -9.29 34.47 -22.42
C ARG A 659 -10.49 33.49 -22.55
N TYR A 660 -10.45 32.36 -21.83
CA TYR A 660 -11.51 31.35 -21.82
C TYR A 660 -12.34 31.39 -20.54
N GLY A 661 -11.97 32.24 -19.57
CA GLY A 661 -12.72 32.38 -18.34
C GLY A 661 -14.11 32.91 -18.64
N VAL A 662 -15.12 32.23 -18.09
CA VAL A 662 -16.54 32.56 -18.24
C VAL A 662 -17.04 33.34 -17.03
N GLN A 663 -16.49 33.06 -15.85
CA GLN A 663 -16.82 33.77 -14.61
C GLN A 663 -15.57 33.99 -13.75
N ASP A 664 -15.72 34.82 -12.73
CA ASP A 664 -14.67 35.15 -11.76
C ASP A 664 -14.51 34.03 -10.72
N SER A 665 -13.72 33.03 -11.07
CA SER A 665 -13.40 31.91 -10.18
C SER A 665 -12.50 32.30 -9.01
N VAL A 666 -11.71 33.37 -9.13
CA VAL A 666 -10.79 33.79 -8.07
C VAL A 666 -11.59 34.37 -6.91
N ARG A 667 -12.51 35.31 -7.20
CA ARG A 667 -13.44 35.87 -6.20
C ARG A 667 -14.21 34.75 -5.47
N ILE A 668 -14.86 33.86 -6.21
CA ILE A 668 -15.64 32.76 -5.59
C ILE A 668 -14.74 31.84 -4.77
N ALA A 669 -13.53 31.52 -5.23
CA ALA A 669 -12.61 30.71 -4.43
C ALA A 669 -12.20 31.40 -3.12
N ILE A 670 -11.92 32.70 -3.16
CA ILE A 670 -11.62 33.51 -1.97
C ILE A 670 -12.82 33.52 -1.03
N ASP A 671 -14.02 33.80 -1.53
CA ASP A 671 -15.25 33.87 -0.73
C ASP A 671 -15.56 32.54 -0.04
N LEU A 672 -15.47 31.42 -0.76
CA LEU A 672 -15.69 30.08 -0.20
C LEU A 672 -14.60 29.71 0.81
N GLU A 673 -13.34 30.03 0.52
CA GLU A 673 -12.26 29.73 1.44
C GLU A 673 -12.40 30.53 2.74
N LEU A 674 -12.72 31.81 2.62
CA LEU A 674 -12.96 32.65 3.78
C LEU A 674 -14.22 32.18 4.52
N ARG A 675 -15.29 31.79 3.83
CA ARG A 675 -16.51 31.31 4.50
C ARG A 675 -16.26 30.07 5.36
N TYR A 676 -15.56 29.07 4.84
CA TYR A 676 -15.43 27.77 5.50
C TYR A 676 -14.12 27.56 6.27
N ARG A 677 -13.30 28.61 6.41
CA ARG A 677 -12.07 28.55 7.23
C ARG A 677 -12.38 28.13 8.66
N GLY A 678 -11.50 27.31 9.24
CA GLY A 678 -11.63 26.78 10.60
C GLY A 678 -12.68 25.69 10.80
N LEU A 679 -13.57 25.41 9.83
CA LEU A 679 -14.64 24.43 9.97
C LEU A 679 -14.08 23.03 10.22
N ARG A 680 -14.20 22.54 11.46
CA ARG A 680 -13.82 21.17 11.81
C ARG A 680 -14.84 20.18 11.25
N SER A 681 -14.35 19.05 10.77
CA SER A 681 -15.11 18.07 10.03
C SER A 681 -14.54 16.66 10.26
N PRO A 682 -15.28 15.59 9.95
CA PRO A 682 -14.82 14.22 10.18
C PRO A 682 -13.45 13.93 9.55
N HIS A 683 -13.14 14.56 8.43
CA HIS A 683 -11.83 14.50 7.79
C HIS A 683 -11.49 15.82 7.07
N LYS A 684 -10.21 16.07 6.75
CA LYS A 684 -9.78 17.25 5.98
C LYS A 684 -10.54 17.41 4.66
N LEU A 685 -10.90 18.66 4.34
CA LEU A 685 -11.63 19.04 3.14
C LEU A 685 -10.73 19.84 2.18
N LYS A 686 -10.92 19.63 0.89
CA LYS A 686 -10.32 20.41 -0.20
C LYS A 686 -11.42 20.79 -1.17
N SER A 687 -11.30 21.98 -1.76
CA SER A 687 -12.18 22.45 -2.81
C SER A 687 -11.39 23.09 -3.95
N ALA A 688 -12.07 23.32 -5.07
CA ALA A 688 -11.55 24.16 -6.14
C ALA A 688 -12.67 24.78 -6.97
N VAL A 689 -12.36 25.93 -7.58
CA VAL A 689 -13.26 26.72 -8.43
C VAL A 689 -12.59 26.95 -9.78
N SER A 690 -13.19 26.42 -10.83
CA SER A 690 -12.75 26.64 -12.22
C SER A 690 -13.65 27.64 -12.91
N GLY A 691 -13.05 28.67 -13.51
CA GLY A 691 -13.76 29.72 -14.24
C GLY A 691 -14.32 29.29 -15.60
N CYS A 692 -14.13 28.04 -16.03
CA CYS A 692 -14.74 27.45 -17.22
C CYS A 692 -14.60 25.91 -17.23
N GLN A 693 -15.22 25.25 -18.22
CA GLN A 693 -15.20 23.80 -18.43
C GLN A 693 -13.82 23.19 -18.74
N ARG A 694 -12.78 24.01 -18.96
CA ARG A 694 -11.39 23.53 -19.10
C ARG A 694 -10.76 23.11 -17.77
N GLU A 695 -11.41 23.47 -16.67
CA GLU A 695 -11.19 22.81 -15.38
C GLU A 695 -9.76 22.93 -14.82
N CYS A 696 -9.03 24.01 -15.12
CA CYS A 696 -7.63 24.16 -14.69
C CYS A 696 -7.41 24.12 -13.16
N ALA A 697 -8.48 24.24 -12.36
CA ALA A 697 -8.42 24.13 -10.90
C ALA A 697 -8.59 22.69 -10.37
N GLU A 698 -8.89 21.70 -11.20
CA GLU A 698 -9.15 20.29 -10.80
C GLU A 698 -10.32 20.15 -9.80
N ALA A 699 -11.35 20.99 -9.92
CA ALA A 699 -12.61 20.95 -9.17
C ALA A 699 -13.22 19.54 -9.00
N GLN A 700 -13.23 18.71 -10.03
CA GLN A 700 -13.83 17.36 -9.94
C GLN A 700 -12.99 16.39 -9.11
N SER A 701 -11.76 16.71 -8.76
CA SER A 701 -10.92 15.87 -7.88
C SER A 701 -11.06 16.21 -6.39
N LYS A 702 -11.91 17.19 -6.04
CA LYS A 702 -12.01 17.78 -4.69
C LYS A 702 -13.26 17.29 -3.96
N ASP A 703 -13.25 17.41 -2.63
CA ASP A 703 -14.36 16.96 -1.79
C ASP A 703 -15.67 17.68 -2.16
N PHE A 704 -15.57 18.96 -2.58
CA PHE A 704 -16.57 19.67 -3.39
C PHE A 704 -15.88 20.61 -4.39
N GLY A 705 -16.42 20.73 -5.60
CA GLY A 705 -15.81 21.48 -6.70
C GLY A 705 -16.84 22.32 -7.45
N VAL A 706 -16.40 23.47 -7.95
CA VAL A 706 -17.26 24.43 -8.65
C VAL A 706 -16.71 24.69 -10.05
N ILE A 707 -17.56 24.62 -11.07
CA ILE A 707 -17.17 24.90 -12.46
C ILE A 707 -18.15 25.91 -13.06
N ALA A 708 -17.63 27.02 -13.59
CA ALA A 708 -18.43 28.04 -14.23
C ALA A 708 -19.03 27.57 -15.56
N THR A 709 -20.27 27.97 -15.80
CA THR A 709 -20.97 27.90 -17.08
C THR A 709 -21.41 29.30 -17.52
N ALA A 710 -21.94 29.42 -18.73
CA ALA A 710 -22.53 30.67 -19.21
C ALA A 710 -23.80 31.06 -18.46
N ASN A 711 -24.45 30.11 -17.78
CA ASN A 711 -25.72 30.29 -17.09
C ASN A 711 -25.59 30.39 -15.56
N GLY A 712 -24.41 30.10 -15.00
CA GLY A 712 -24.21 30.05 -13.56
C GLY A 712 -23.07 29.12 -13.16
N TRP A 713 -23.21 28.47 -12.01
CA TRP A 713 -22.21 27.54 -11.46
C TRP A 713 -22.73 26.10 -11.41
N ASN A 714 -21.89 25.16 -11.81
CA ASN A 714 -22.10 23.75 -11.56
C ASN A 714 -21.38 23.33 -10.28
N LEU A 715 -22.10 22.70 -9.36
CA LEU A 715 -21.57 22.17 -8.11
C LEU A 715 -21.40 20.65 -8.20
N TYR A 716 -20.18 20.20 -7.93
CA TYR A 716 -19.79 18.79 -7.88
C TYR A 716 -19.39 18.41 -6.45
N VAL A 717 -19.69 17.18 -6.01
CA VAL A 717 -19.44 16.70 -4.65
C VAL A 717 -18.87 15.28 -4.60
N GLY A 718 -18.11 14.96 -3.55
CA GLY A 718 -17.60 13.61 -3.29
C GLY A 718 -16.32 13.25 -4.04
N GLY A 719 -15.57 14.19 -4.61
CA GLY A 719 -14.31 13.88 -5.29
C GLY A 719 -13.16 13.54 -4.32
N ASN A 720 -12.14 12.84 -4.81
CA ASN A 720 -10.95 12.51 -4.04
C ASN A 720 -9.70 12.43 -4.92
N GLY A 721 -8.73 13.33 -4.71
CA GLY A 721 -7.38 13.23 -5.28
C GLY A 721 -6.38 12.46 -4.41
N GLY A 722 -6.84 11.40 -3.72
CA GLY A 722 -6.05 10.60 -2.76
C GLY A 722 -5.54 9.27 -3.32
N ALA A 723 -5.24 8.31 -2.43
CA ALA A 723 -4.73 6.98 -2.79
C ALA A 723 -5.66 6.17 -3.72
N THR A 724 -6.96 6.45 -3.63
CA THR A 724 -7.99 5.96 -4.55
C THR A 724 -8.65 7.16 -5.22
N PRO A 725 -8.13 7.60 -6.39
CA PRO A 725 -8.67 8.75 -7.09
C PRO A 725 -10.15 8.53 -7.47
N ARG A 726 -10.99 9.54 -7.26
CA ARG A 726 -12.43 9.51 -7.58
C ARG A 726 -12.86 10.89 -8.09
N HIS A 727 -13.56 10.94 -9.21
CA HIS A 727 -14.20 12.18 -9.65
C HIS A 727 -15.44 12.49 -8.81
N ALA A 728 -15.68 13.77 -8.57
CA ALA A 728 -16.85 14.29 -7.91
C ALA A 728 -18.07 14.20 -8.84
N ASP A 729 -19.23 13.92 -8.26
CA ASP A 729 -20.49 13.79 -8.99
C ASP A 729 -21.23 15.12 -9.01
N LEU A 730 -21.97 15.36 -10.10
CA LEU A 730 -22.74 16.58 -10.27
C LEU A 730 -23.95 16.61 -9.32
N LEU A 731 -23.97 17.58 -8.40
CA LEU A 731 -25.08 17.79 -7.48
C LEU A 731 -26.17 18.68 -8.09
N ALA A 732 -25.77 19.86 -8.60
CA ALA A 732 -26.67 20.86 -9.19
C ALA A 732 -25.94 21.74 -10.23
N GLN A 733 -26.70 22.37 -11.11
CA GLN A 733 -26.21 23.16 -12.25
C GLN A 733 -26.85 24.55 -12.31
N ASP A 734 -26.21 25.44 -13.06
CA ASP A 734 -26.72 26.78 -13.40
C ASP A 734 -27.12 27.62 -12.17
N LEU A 735 -26.37 27.45 -11.08
CA LEU A 735 -26.62 28.12 -9.81
C LEU A 735 -26.16 29.58 -9.86
N SER A 736 -26.93 30.47 -9.25
CA SER A 736 -26.42 31.79 -8.86
C SER A 736 -25.40 31.69 -7.72
N ASP A 737 -24.64 32.77 -7.46
CA ASP A 737 -23.70 32.83 -6.33
C ASP A 737 -24.37 32.48 -4.99
N ALA A 738 -25.58 33.00 -4.75
CA ALA A 738 -26.31 32.78 -3.49
C ALA A 738 -26.79 31.32 -3.36
N GLU A 739 -27.27 30.72 -4.44
CA GLU A 739 -27.72 29.32 -4.45
C GLU A 739 -26.54 28.36 -4.31
N LEU A 740 -25.41 28.67 -4.94
CA LEU A 740 -24.17 27.90 -4.82
C LEU A 740 -23.72 27.83 -3.35
N VAL A 741 -23.60 28.99 -2.69
CA VAL A 741 -23.20 29.05 -1.28
C VAL A 741 -24.17 28.28 -0.40
N ARG A 742 -25.49 28.48 -0.61
CA ARG A 742 -26.53 27.79 0.16
C ARG A 742 -26.44 26.27 0.05
N LEU A 743 -26.25 25.74 -1.17
CA LEU A 743 -26.13 24.28 -1.36
C LEU A 743 -24.82 23.73 -0.79
N ILE A 744 -23.71 24.46 -0.86
CA ILE A 744 -22.45 24.04 -0.22
C ILE A 744 -22.60 24.01 1.30
N ASP A 745 -23.23 25.04 1.90
CA ASP A 745 -23.49 25.09 3.34
C ASP A 745 -24.26 23.83 3.81
N ARG A 746 -25.35 23.51 3.12
CA ARG A 746 -26.18 22.32 3.39
C ARG A 746 -25.39 21.02 3.21
N PHE A 747 -24.65 20.89 2.10
CA PHE A 747 -23.84 19.71 1.84
C PHE A 747 -22.79 19.47 2.92
N LEU A 748 -22.02 20.50 3.28
CA LEU A 748 -20.97 20.39 4.29
C LEU A 748 -21.54 20.04 5.66
N MET A 749 -22.61 20.70 6.09
CA MET A 749 -23.22 20.41 7.39
C MET A 749 -23.90 19.05 7.43
N PHE A 750 -24.54 18.62 6.35
CA PHE A 750 -25.13 17.28 6.26
C PHE A 750 -24.05 16.19 6.30
N TYR A 751 -22.93 16.38 5.60
CA TYR A 751 -21.76 15.50 5.69
C TYR A 751 -21.18 15.46 7.11
N ILE A 752 -20.97 16.61 7.75
CA ILE A 752 -20.43 16.68 9.13
C ILE A 752 -21.33 15.94 10.13
N ARG A 753 -22.64 16.06 9.95
CA ARG A 753 -23.68 15.41 10.78
C ARG A 753 -23.68 13.89 10.65
N THR A 754 -23.59 13.37 9.42
CA THR A 754 -23.90 11.94 9.12
C THR A 754 -22.68 11.07 8.78
N ALA A 755 -21.52 11.66 8.53
CA ALA A 755 -20.32 10.90 8.24
C ALA A 755 -19.72 10.22 9.48
N ASP A 756 -19.02 9.12 9.26
CA ASP A 756 -18.30 8.42 10.32
C ASP A 756 -16.93 9.08 10.59
N ARG A 757 -16.24 8.66 11.65
CA ARG A 757 -14.93 9.18 12.04
C ARG A 757 -13.90 8.99 10.92
N LEU A 758 -13.11 10.03 10.63
CA LEU A 758 -12.06 10.01 9.62
C LEU A 758 -12.54 9.62 8.21
N GLU A 759 -13.83 9.73 7.93
CA GLU A 759 -14.42 9.35 6.65
C GLU A 759 -14.33 10.51 5.64
N ARG A 760 -13.83 10.27 4.42
CA ARG A 760 -13.83 11.26 3.33
C ARG A 760 -15.22 11.40 2.72
N THR A 761 -15.55 12.58 2.16
CA THR A 761 -16.85 12.79 1.49
C THR A 761 -17.11 11.77 0.39
N SER A 762 -16.07 11.32 -0.33
CA SER A 762 -16.18 10.28 -1.36
C SER A 762 -16.67 8.93 -0.80
N VAL A 763 -16.10 8.51 0.33
CA VAL A 763 -16.43 7.22 0.98
C VAL A 763 -17.80 7.31 1.64
N TRP A 764 -18.07 8.45 2.29
CA TRP A 764 -19.38 8.75 2.87
C TRP A 764 -20.50 8.70 1.82
N LEU A 765 -20.30 9.32 0.66
CA LEU A 765 -21.28 9.33 -0.42
C LEU A 765 -21.55 7.92 -0.99
N GLU A 766 -20.55 7.04 -0.96
CA GLU A 766 -20.70 5.64 -1.37
C GLU A 766 -21.36 4.76 -0.30
N ARG A 767 -21.18 5.11 0.98
CA ARG A 767 -21.74 4.39 2.13
C ARG A 767 -23.20 4.76 2.39
N ILE A 768 -23.56 6.04 2.27
CA ILE A 768 -24.88 6.53 2.65
C ILE A 768 -25.97 5.86 1.78
N PRO A 769 -27.06 5.33 2.38
CA PRO A 769 -28.12 4.70 1.60
C PRO A 769 -28.69 5.66 0.55
N GLY A 770 -28.82 5.19 -0.69
CA GLY A 770 -29.26 6.01 -1.83
C GLY A 770 -28.19 6.96 -2.41
N GLY A 771 -26.99 7.02 -1.82
CA GLY A 771 -25.84 7.76 -2.32
C GLY A 771 -26.15 9.21 -2.66
N LEU A 772 -25.73 9.65 -3.85
CA LEU A 772 -25.93 11.02 -4.33
C LEU A 772 -27.40 11.42 -4.45
N ASP A 773 -28.29 10.49 -4.82
CA ASP A 773 -29.71 10.81 -4.98
C ASP A 773 -30.34 11.14 -3.64
N HIS A 774 -30.03 10.38 -2.59
CA HIS A 774 -30.46 10.70 -1.24
C HIS A 774 -29.89 12.06 -0.77
N VAL A 775 -28.60 12.31 -0.99
CA VAL A 775 -28.00 13.61 -0.65
C VAL A 775 -28.71 14.75 -1.38
N ARG A 776 -29.02 14.58 -2.67
CA ARG A 776 -29.76 15.57 -3.46
C ARG A 776 -31.15 15.81 -2.91
N ASP A 777 -31.89 14.76 -2.57
CA ASP A 777 -33.22 14.89 -1.96
C ASP A 777 -33.19 15.68 -0.66
N VAL A 778 -32.18 15.47 0.19
CA VAL A 778 -32.04 16.20 1.45
C VAL A 778 -31.60 17.65 1.21
N VAL A 779 -30.48 17.88 0.51
CA VAL A 779 -29.86 19.21 0.47
C VAL A 779 -30.46 20.15 -0.59
N VAL A 780 -31.05 19.60 -1.66
CA VAL A 780 -31.69 20.38 -2.72
C VAL A 780 -33.20 20.45 -2.52
N HIS A 781 -33.84 19.32 -2.22
CA HIS A 781 -35.30 19.23 -2.12
C HIS A 781 -35.85 19.32 -0.69
N ASP A 782 -34.97 19.44 0.31
CA ASP A 782 -35.32 19.54 1.72
C ASP A 782 -36.29 18.45 2.19
N SER A 783 -36.09 17.22 1.71
CA SER A 783 -36.99 16.09 1.98
C SER A 783 -37.14 15.77 3.47
N LEU A 784 -36.18 16.17 4.30
CA LEU A 784 -36.20 16.01 5.76
C LEU A 784 -36.64 17.27 6.53
N GLY A 785 -36.78 18.43 5.87
CA GLY A 785 -37.14 19.70 6.52
C GLY A 785 -36.07 20.25 7.46
N ILE A 786 -34.78 19.95 7.21
CA ILE A 786 -33.65 20.32 8.07
C ILE A 786 -32.73 21.39 7.45
N CYS A 787 -32.98 21.81 6.21
CA CYS A 787 -32.07 22.72 5.51
C CYS A 787 -31.85 24.05 6.25
N ASP A 788 -32.90 24.61 6.85
CA ASP A 788 -32.80 25.85 7.63
C ASP A 788 -31.88 25.70 8.87
N GLU A 789 -31.91 24.53 9.52
CA GLU A 789 -31.01 24.22 10.63
C GLU A 789 -29.56 24.10 10.14
N LEU A 790 -29.33 23.39 9.03
CA LEU A 790 -28.00 23.23 8.45
C LEU A 790 -27.40 24.59 8.05
N GLU A 791 -28.20 25.47 7.45
CA GLU A 791 -27.81 26.83 7.10
C GLU A 791 -27.52 27.68 8.35
N ALA A 792 -28.34 27.56 9.40
CA ALA A 792 -28.12 28.28 10.66
C ALA A 792 -26.83 27.83 11.38
N LEU A 793 -26.52 26.54 11.37
CA LEU A 793 -25.26 26.00 11.92
C LEU A 793 -24.05 26.57 11.17
N MET A 794 -24.09 26.62 9.84
CA MET A 794 -23.02 27.23 9.05
C MET A 794 -22.92 28.74 9.28
N ALA A 795 -24.04 29.45 9.32
CA ALA A 795 -24.04 30.89 9.61
C ALA A 795 -23.43 31.18 11.00
N ALA A 796 -23.71 30.35 12.00
CA ALA A 796 -23.12 30.47 13.32
C ALA A 796 -21.61 30.25 13.30
N HIS A 797 -21.11 29.25 12.56
CA HIS A 797 -19.68 29.04 12.33
C HIS A 797 -19.01 30.29 11.72
N VAL A 798 -19.57 30.79 10.61
CA VAL A 798 -19.02 31.95 9.88
C VAL A 798 -18.95 33.19 10.78
N ALA A 799 -19.99 33.45 11.58
CA ALA A 799 -20.06 34.62 12.44
C ALA A 799 -19.06 34.58 13.63
N HIS A 800 -18.68 33.38 14.07
CA HIS A 800 -17.85 33.18 15.28
C HIS A 800 -16.42 32.73 14.98
N TYR A 801 -16.02 32.60 13.72
CA TYR A 801 -14.65 32.25 13.37
C TYR A 801 -13.64 33.25 13.98
N ARG A 802 -12.57 32.70 14.54
CA ARG A 802 -11.38 33.41 15.01
C ARG A 802 -10.15 32.62 14.56
N ASP A 803 -9.09 33.31 14.20
CA ASP A 803 -7.83 32.65 13.84
C ASP A 803 -7.15 32.10 15.10
N GLU A 804 -6.92 30.78 15.12
CA GLU A 804 -6.38 30.07 16.29
C GLU A 804 -4.98 30.56 16.67
N TRP A 805 -4.15 30.95 15.70
CA TRP A 805 -2.81 31.46 15.96
C TRP A 805 -2.82 32.89 16.50
N ALA A 806 -3.64 33.78 15.93
CA ALA A 806 -3.83 35.12 16.47
C ALA A 806 -4.33 35.09 17.93
N GLU A 807 -5.28 34.20 18.23
CA GLU A 807 -5.80 33.95 19.59
C GLU A 807 -4.74 33.33 20.53
N THR A 808 -3.84 32.50 19.99
CA THR A 808 -2.72 31.92 20.76
C THR A 808 -1.70 32.98 21.13
N ILE A 809 -1.29 33.81 20.17
CA ILE A 809 -0.25 34.83 20.35
C ILE A 809 -0.69 35.91 21.35
N GLY A 810 -1.99 36.20 21.40
CA GLY A 810 -2.56 37.17 22.33
C GLY A 810 -2.65 36.70 23.78
N ASP A 811 -2.36 35.44 24.09
CA ASP A 811 -2.57 34.83 25.40
C ASP A 811 -1.29 34.16 25.96
N PRO A 812 -0.68 34.71 27.02
CA PRO A 812 0.50 34.13 27.65
C PRO A 812 0.35 32.69 28.16
N GLU A 813 -0.85 32.28 28.61
CA GLU A 813 -1.09 30.91 29.08
C GLU A 813 -1.10 29.92 27.92
N ARG A 814 -1.67 30.31 26.77
CA ARG A 814 -1.67 29.49 25.55
C ARG A 814 -0.25 29.34 24.99
N LEU A 815 0.57 30.40 25.05
CA LEU A 815 1.96 30.40 24.61
C LEU A 815 2.86 29.44 25.40
N ALA A 816 2.60 29.25 26.70
CA ALA A 816 3.42 28.41 27.57
C ALA A 816 3.51 26.93 27.12
N ARG A 817 2.64 26.50 26.19
CA ARG A 817 2.57 25.14 25.65
C ARG A 817 3.58 24.89 24.52
N PHE A 818 4.13 25.94 23.92
CA PHE A 818 5.01 25.84 22.76
C PHE A 818 6.49 25.82 23.19
N VAL A 819 6.88 24.79 23.94
CA VAL A 819 8.25 24.61 24.44
C VAL A 819 8.72 23.18 24.21
N SER A 820 10.01 23.00 23.90
CA SER A 820 10.59 21.66 23.68
C SER A 820 10.65 20.86 24.98
N PHE A 821 11.03 21.50 26.10
CA PHE A 821 11.08 20.87 27.42
C PHE A 821 10.51 21.81 28.48
N VAL A 822 9.54 21.34 29.28
CA VAL A 822 8.95 22.13 30.38
C VAL A 822 10.02 22.63 31.37
N ASN A 823 11.03 21.79 31.65
CA ASN A 823 12.11 22.11 32.59
C ASN A 823 13.27 22.91 31.96
N ALA A 824 13.29 23.05 30.63
CA ALA A 824 14.29 23.82 29.89
C ALA A 824 13.64 24.44 28.64
N PRO A 825 12.78 25.46 28.80
CA PRO A 825 11.96 26.02 27.72
C PRO A 825 12.76 26.52 26.52
N ASP A 826 13.97 27.03 26.78
CA ASP A 826 14.86 27.62 25.77
C ASP A 826 15.82 26.59 25.13
N ALA A 827 15.82 25.33 25.60
CA ALA A 827 16.70 24.30 25.07
C ALA A 827 16.07 23.65 23.82
N PRO A 828 16.74 23.70 22.65
CA PRO A 828 16.23 23.04 21.45
C PRO A 828 16.34 21.52 21.61
N ASP A 829 15.38 20.79 21.04
CA ASP A 829 15.43 19.34 21.01
C ASP A 829 16.63 18.84 20.17
N PRO A 830 17.63 18.16 20.79
CA PRO A 830 18.83 17.71 20.09
C PRO A 830 18.57 16.61 19.06
N VAL A 831 17.37 16.00 19.03
CA VAL A 831 17.02 15.01 17.99
C VAL A 831 16.38 15.63 16.74
N VAL A 832 16.08 16.94 16.74
CA VAL A 832 15.59 17.65 15.56
C VAL A 832 16.78 18.22 14.77
N ALA A 833 17.27 17.43 13.81
CA ALA A 833 18.43 17.78 12.98
C ALA A 833 18.11 17.84 11.48
N PHE A 834 18.91 18.62 10.76
CA PHE A 834 18.79 18.85 9.33
C PHE A 834 20.14 18.82 8.62
N VAL A 835 20.14 18.39 7.35
CA VAL A 835 21.29 18.42 6.44
C VAL A 835 20.93 19.17 5.15
N PRO A 836 21.88 19.80 4.47
CA PRO A 836 21.61 20.50 3.21
C PRO A 836 21.31 19.51 2.07
N GLU A 837 20.31 19.83 1.24
CA GLU A 837 19.98 19.13 -0.01
C GLU A 837 19.24 20.08 -0.96
N ARG A 838 19.66 20.12 -2.24
CA ARG A 838 19.01 20.94 -3.29
C ARG A 838 18.83 22.41 -2.89
N ASP A 839 19.90 23.02 -2.41
CA ASP A 839 19.95 24.42 -1.94
C ASP A 839 18.98 24.77 -0.80
N GLN A 840 18.41 23.76 -0.14
CA GLN A 840 17.55 23.90 1.04
C GLN A 840 17.97 22.89 2.13
N ILE A 841 17.19 22.80 3.20
CA ILE A 841 17.38 21.81 4.26
C ILE A 841 16.48 20.58 4.05
N LYS A 842 16.91 19.43 4.56
CA LYS A 842 16.06 18.24 4.76
C LYS A 842 16.33 17.60 6.12
N PRO A 843 15.41 16.79 6.66
CA PRO A 843 15.68 16.00 7.87
C PRO A 843 16.93 15.13 7.76
N ASP A 844 17.73 15.06 8.82
CA ASP A 844 18.85 14.12 8.95
C ASP A 844 18.33 12.70 9.18
N LEU A 845 18.20 11.92 8.10
CA LEU A 845 17.65 10.57 8.13
C LEU A 845 18.55 9.56 8.91
N PRO A 846 19.90 9.61 8.80
CA PRO A 846 20.78 8.84 9.67
C PRO A 846 20.50 9.03 11.17
N LEU A 847 20.34 10.26 11.65
CA LEU A 847 19.99 10.52 13.06
C LEU A 847 18.66 9.87 13.49
N LEU A 848 17.71 9.73 12.56
CA LEU A 848 16.43 9.03 12.80
C LEU A 848 16.58 7.51 12.86
N SER A 849 17.63 6.95 12.25
CA SER A 849 17.90 5.50 12.23
C SER A 849 18.67 5.00 13.45
N ILE A 850 19.35 5.88 14.21
CA ILE A 850 20.23 5.50 15.35
C ILE A 850 19.42 5.24 16.64
N GLY A 851 18.12 4.92 16.56
CA GLY A 851 17.31 4.52 17.73
C GLY A 851 17.23 5.54 18.87
N ARG A 852 17.62 6.80 18.64
CA ARG A 852 17.59 7.86 19.67
C ARG A 852 16.20 8.40 19.99
N ARG A 853 15.17 7.86 19.34
CA ARG A 853 13.79 7.99 19.82
C ARG A 853 13.42 6.71 20.57
N PRO A 854 12.90 6.82 21.80
CA PRO A 854 12.04 5.77 22.31
C PRO A 854 10.80 5.75 21.41
N ALA A 855 10.87 4.93 20.35
CA ALA A 855 9.91 4.95 19.26
C ALA A 855 8.62 4.19 19.58
N ASP A 856 8.49 3.58 20.78
CA ASP A 856 7.30 2.81 21.14
C ASP A 856 6.56 3.29 22.41
N ASP A 857 7.09 4.28 23.17
CA ASP A 857 6.49 4.68 24.48
C ASP A 857 6.03 6.15 24.59
N LEU A 858 6.14 6.97 23.54
CA LEU A 858 5.77 8.41 23.59
C LEU A 858 4.66 8.84 22.62
N LEU A 859 3.90 7.89 22.07
CA LEU A 859 2.67 8.18 21.33
C LEU A 859 1.53 7.32 21.84
N GLU A 860 1.02 7.65 23.03
CA GLU A 860 -0.38 7.48 23.43
C GLU A 860 -0.55 8.09 24.83
N GLY A 861 -1.09 9.31 24.89
CA GLY A 861 -2.05 9.74 25.92
C GLY A 861 -1.75 9.64 27.42
N SER A 862 -0.52 9.43 27.90
CA SER A 862 -0.24 9.52 29.35
C SER A 862 0.30 10.89 29.76
N ALA A 863 -0.63 11.83 29.98
CA ALA A 863 -0.37 12.88 30.95
C ALA A 863 -0.34 12.22 32.34
N THR A 864 0.82 11.74 32.76
CA THR A 864 1.04 11.36 34.17
C THR A 864 1.06 12.63 35.01
N ARG A 865 -0.03 12.85 35.74
CA ARG A 865 0.05 13.20 37.16
C ARG A 865 -0.61 12.10 37.97
#